data_AF-A0A957AK32-F1
#
_entry.id   AF-A0A957AK32-F1
#
_cell.length_a   1.000
_cell.length_b   1.000
_cell.length_c   1.000
_cell.angle_alpha   90.00
_cell.angle_beta   90.00
_cell.angle_gamma   90.00
#
_symmetry.space_group_name_H-M   'P 1'
#
loop_
_entity.id
_entity.type
_entity.pdbx_description
1 polymer ?
#
loop_
_entity_poly.entity_id
_entity_poly.type
_entity_poly.pdbx_seq_one_letter_code
_entity_poly.pdbx_strand_id
1 'polypeptide(L)'
;IGAILPPERTTHAVADGKWRPGVDRATRAELQAEAFDALPYEEKLSYCLRPEEIDGPSPEAWEHINAHLGTSATSLPELVRELGLCRYGHVPTVGDAFAGGGSIPFEAARLGCDVYASDINPVAGLLTWAALNIVGGGERVVNEVKAAQQRVYNEVKAQVDAWGIERNEEGWIAEAYLYCNEVRDPRTDWLVPLAPSWVIAARSGSIAQLLPDRELKRFEIAIYEGVSAETVKQAAAEGTWRNGVRSPVNREGDWLTQHQRTVTAVDQVRGPGGLRKWENNDLVPRPDDVFQERLYCIRWRDPMTGERHYRAPTAADLDREANVLALLREHFADWQSQGLLPSQEIEPGDKTDEPIRTRGWTHWHHLFNPRQLLLGGLVAQAGEIVNQDAATQVSQVAALLNQNRLADWNSRLCLWDPHPSKAGQPANTFLNQAINVPVNHGCRALAFLTTILTPERKPTQVIGRGLVSLSDARALGQECSFWITDPGYGDAVNYDEISEFFLAWYDKRLTNLFPDWYADSRRAHNIKGEGELFRLGLTEAYSNLAAHMPDNGYQVIMFTHQDPSVWADVGLTIWAAGLQVVTAWTVATETGSTGLRQGNYVQGTVCLILRKRVGNAFGYLSDIHPEIEEEVRRQLETMRALDDDADPSFGDADYQLAAYAAALRVLTQYSEIDAIDIERELSRPRVRGEKSEITRLIEQAVTTATNAMVPRGIEPRTWRRLGPNERLYLKAIEVEASGEGREGIYQELARSYGATDVRDLYGSTRANSTRFRTPSEFRARGVSELGAEGFAGSFLRRLLLAVFQTAEHEEGDPRPARGTLASDLGASYWQERERMIELLTFLQRHSARLPHWERDNAAMDALIDSLKSHRV
;
A
#
# COMPACT_ATOMS: atom_id res chain seq x y z
N ILE A 1 -2.37 18.93 27.79
CA ILE A 1 -1.90 20.04 28.68
C ILE A 1 -1.26 19.49 29.95
N GLY A 2 -1.99 18.95 30.94
CA GLY A 2 -1.39 18.47 32.20
C GLY A 2 -0.41 17.29 32.09
N ALA A 3 -0.43 16.56 30.98
CA ALA A 3 0.55 15.52 30.64
C ALA A 3 1.70 16.02 29.75
N ILE A 4 1.57 17.22 29.16
CA ILE A 4 2.51 17.77 28.16
C ILE A 4 3.40 18.84 28.80
N LEU A 5 2.80 19.73 29.58
CA LEU A 5 3.48 20.83 30.25
C LEU A 5 3.83 20.48 31.70
N PRO A 6 4.92 21.05 32.26
CA PRO A 6 5.32 20.80 33.64
C PRO A 6 4.20 21.09 34.67
N PRO A 7 4.13 20.33 35.78
CA PRO A 7 3.13 20.56 36.83
C PRO A 7 3.15 21.98 37.40
N GLU A 8 4.32 22.62 37.48
CA GLU A 8 4.49 24.01 37.94
C GLU A 8 3.72 25.02 37.07
N ARG A 9 3.64 24.77 35.76
CA ARG A 9 2.92 25.60 34.79
C ARG A 9 1.43 25.29 34.74
N THR A 10 0.98 24.12 35.20
CA THR A 10 -0.40 23.66 34.95
C THR A 10 -1.24 23.48 36.19
N THR A 11 -0.66 23.20 37.36
CA THR A 11 -1.39 22.86 38.59
C THR A 11 -2.31 23.96 39.11
N HIS A 12 -2.02 25.23 38.80
CA HIS A 12 -2.87 26.37 39.15
C HIS A 12 -4.12 26.49 38.25
N ALA A 13 -4.12 25.84 37.08
CA ALA A 13 -5.18 25.97 36.07
C ALA A 13 -5.89 24.64 35.73
N VAL A 14 -5.22 23.49 35.89
CA VAL A 14 -5.70 22.16 35.53
C VAL A 14 -5.54 21.20 36.72
N ALA A 15 -6.58 20.41 37.01
CA ALA A 15 -6.57 19.33 37.99
C ALA A 15 -7.38 18.15 37.46
N ASP A 16 -6.88 16.91 37.60
CA ASP A 16 -7.52 15.68 37.14
C ASP A 16 -7.99 15.73 35.67
N GLY A 17 -7.18 16.36 34.80
CA GLY A 17 -7.47 16.53 33.38
C GLY A 17 -8.58 17.54 33.07
N LYS A 18 -9.04 18.33 34.05
CA LYS A 18 -10.09 19.36 33.88
C LYS A 18 -9.60 20.73 34.28
N TRP A 19 -10.13 21.77 33.63
CA TRP A 19 -9.90 23.16 34.02
C TRP A 19 -10.45 23.45 35.42
N ARG A 20 -9.67 24.13 36.25
CA ARG A 20 -10.14 24.60 37.56
C ARG A 20 -11.23 25.68 37.39
N PRO A 21 -12.21 25.74 38.30
CA PRO A 21 -13.18 26.84 38.32
C PRO A 21 -12.48 28.19 38.49
N GLY A 22 -12.84 29.20 37.70
CA GLY A 22 -12.31 30.57 37.80
C GLY A 22 -11.09 30.90 36.92
N VAL A 23 -10.52 29.92 36.20
CA VAL A 23 -9.45 30.20 35.22
C VAL A 23 -10.03 30.98 34.03
N ASP A 24 -9.49 32.17 33.77
CA ASP A 24 -9.93 33.04 32.70
C ASP A 24 -9.59 32.49 31.30
N ARG A 25 -10.21 33.06 30.26
CA ARG A 25 -10.08 32.58 28.88
C ARG A 25 -8.68 32.83 28.30
N ALA A 26 -7.99 33.90 28.71
CA ALA A 26 -6.67 34.23 28.20
C ALA A 26 -5.64 33.22 28.72
N THR A 27 -5.66 32.93 30.03
CA THR A 27 -4.83 31.90 30.67
C THR A 27 -5.05 30.52 30.04
N ARG A 28 -6.30 30.16 29.72
CA ARG A 28 -6.59 28.91 29.01
C ARG A 28 -5.97 28.86 27.62
N ALA A 29 -6.11 29.94 26.84
CA ALA A 29 -5.58 30.03 25.49
C ALA A 29 -4.05 29.97 25.48
N GLU A 30 -3.39 30.67 26.41
CA GLU A 30 -1.93 30.64 26.57
C GLU A 30 -1.44 29.21 26.87
N LEU A 31 -2.01 28.55 27.88
CA LEU A 31 -1.64 27.17 28.23
C LEU A 31 -1.96 26.15 27.13
N GLN A 32 -3.00 26.41 26.32
CA GLN A 32 -3.31 25.59 25.15
C GLN A 32 -2.29 25.79 24.03
N ALA A 33 -1.90 27.03 23.74
CA ALA A 33 -0.88 27.34 22.74
C ALA A 33 0.48 26.75 23.14
N GLU A 34 0.92 26.97 24.38
CA GLU A 34 2.19 26.41 24.88
C GLU A 34 2.18 24.88 24.85
N ALA A 35 1.05 24.25 25.25
CA ALA A 35 0.93 22.81 25.18
C ALA A 35 0.93 22.29 23.74
N PHE A 36 0.28 23.00 22.82
CA PHE A 36 0.26 22.66 21.41
C PHE A 36 1.65 22.82 20.79
N ASP A 37 2.38 23.88 21.12
CA ASP A 37 3.74 24.13 20.61
C ASP A 37 4.75 23.10 21.10
N ALA A 38 4.54 22.53 22.29
CA ALA A 38 5.35 21.47 22.87
C ALA A 38 5.04 20.06 22.34
N LEU A 39 3.97 19.88 21.54
CA LEU A 39 3.68 18.58 20.92
C LEU A 39 4.69 18.26 19.80
N PRO A 40 4.99 16.97 19.55
CA PRO A 40 5.63 16.54 18.31
C PRO A 40 4.81 16.97 17.08
N TYR A 41 5.46 17.19 15.93
CA TYR A 41 4.79 17.66 14.72
C TYR A 41 3.62 16.74 14.30
N GLU A 42 3.81 15.42 14.35
CA GLU A 42 2.77 14.44 14.03
C GLU A 42 1.52 14.57 14.92
N GLU A 43 1.71 14.84 16.22
CA GLU A 43 0.60 15.05 17.14
C GLU A 43 -0.11 16.38 16.87
N LYS A 44 0.65 17.45 16.52
CA LYS A 44 0.07 18.74 16.14
C LYS A 44 -0.89 18.59 14.95
N LEU A 45 -0.51 17.81 13.93
CA LEU A 45 -1.34 17.58 12.74
C LEU A 45 -2.73 17.03 13.08
N SER A 46 -2.86 16.22 14.14
CA SER A 46 -4.16 15.68 14.57
C SER A 46 -5.13 16.75 15.13
N TYR A 47 -4.62 17.93 15.47
CA TYR A 47 -5.38 19.07 15.98
C TYR A 47 -5.48 20.23 14.98
N CYS A 48 -4.83 20.12 13.82
CA CYS A 48 -4.85 21.13 12.77
C CYS A 48 -5.86 20.79 11.67
N LEU A 49 -6.37 21.83 11.02
CA LEU A 49 -7.02 21.70 9.73
C LEU A 49 -5.95 21.74 8.63
N ARG A 50 -6.10 20.88 7.63
CA ARG A 50 -5.27 20.92 6.43
C ARG A 50 -5.66 22.11 5.54
N PRO A 51 -4.79 22.56 4.62
CA PRO A 51 -5.09 23.69 3.73
C PRO A 51 -6.42 23.53 2.96
N GLU A 52 -6.81 22.31 2.62
CA GLU A 52 -8.08 21.98 1.97
C GLU A 52 -9.31 21.97 2.89
N GLU A 53 -9.11 22.04 4.21
CA GLU A 53 -10.17 22.03 5.22
C GLU A 53 -10.52 23.44 5.73
N ILE A 54 -9.83 24.48 5.21
CA ILE A 54 -10.09 25.89 5.51
C ILE A 54 -10.43 26.68 4.25
N ASP A 55 -11.19 27.77 4.39
CA ASP A 55 -11.56 28.66 3.27
C ASP A 55 -10.35 29.43 2.68
N GLY A 56 -9.21 29.41 3.39
CA GLY A 56 -7.95 30.04 3.01
C GLY A 56 -7.36 30.88 4.14
N PRO A 57 -6.27 31.62 3.88
CA PRO A 57 -5.73 32.63 4.77
C PRO A 57 -6.77 33.67 5.21
N SER A 58 -6.50 34.37 6.32
CA SER A 58 -7.35 35.46 6.79
C SER A 58 -7.36 36.64 5.79
N PRO A 59 -8.39 37.52 5.82
CA PRO A 59 -8.42 38.71 4.96
C PRO A 59 -7.15 39.59 5.09
N GLU A 60 -6.62 39.76 6.30
CA GLU A 60 -5.37 40.49 6.54
C GLU A 60 -4.17 39.76 5.89
N ALA A 61 -4.09 38.44 6.04
CA ALA A 61 -3.03 37.66 5.38
C ALA A 61 -3.12 37.77 3.85
N TRP A 62 -4.33 37.80 3.28
CA TRP A 62 -4.52 38.03 1.84
C TRP A 62 -4.00 39.40 1.39
N GLU A 63 -4.15 40.47 2.17
CA GLU A 63 -3.57 41.78 1.83
C GLU A 63 -2.03 41.69 1.71
N HIS A 64 -1.37 41.00 2.65
CA HIS A 64 0.07 40.78 2.63
C HIS A 64 0.51 39.90 1.45
N ILE A 65 -0.19 38.80 1.20
CA ILE A 65 0.10 37.86 0.09
C ILE A 65 -0.05 38.59 -1.25
N ASN A 66 -1.16 39.30 -1.44
CA ASN A 66 -1.46 40.03 -2.66
C ASN A 66 -0.46 41.16 -2.93
N ALA A 67 -0.04 41.88 -1.90
CA ALA A 67 1.00 42.89 -2.03
C ALA A 67 2.36 42.29 -2.43
N HIS A 68 2.70 41.10 -1.92
CA HIS A 68 3.95 40.42 -2.25
C HIS A 68 3.95 39.82 -3.66
N LEU A 69 2.86 39.19 -4.07
CA LEU A 69 2.75 38.46 -5.34
C LEU A 69 2.21 39.32 -6.49
N GLY A 70 1.68 40.51 -6.21
CA GLY A 70 1.05 41.38 -7.20
C GLY A 70 -0.30 40.87 -7.67
N THR A 71 -1.07 40.24 -6.77
CA THR A 71 -2.36 39.59 -7.04
C THR A 71 -3.51 40.31 -6.34
N SER A 72 -4.75 39.88 -6.58
CA SER A 72 -5.98 40.36 -5.92
C SER A 72 -6.85 39.23 -5.37
N ALA A 73 -6.27 38.05 -5.20
CA ALA A 73 -6.97 36.83 -4.83
C ALA A 73 -7.54 36.88 -3.41
N THR A 74 -8.71 36.26 -3.24
CA THR A 74 -9.39 36.08 -1.95
C THR A 74 -9.48 34.61 -1.53
N SER A 75 -9.01 33.70 -2.40
CA SER A 75 -8.99 32.26 -2.18
C SER A 75 -7.77 31.63 -2.86
N LEU A 76 -7.38 30.43 -2.42
CA LEU A 76 -6.29 29.69 -3.05
C LEU A 76 -6.54 29.41 -4.55
N PRO A 77 -7.76 29.03 -5.00
CA PRO A 77 -8.02 28.84 -6.42
C PRO A 77 -7.89 30.11 -7.26
N GLU A 78 -8.32 31.26 -6.74
CA GLU A 78 -8.12 32.55 -7.42
C GLU A 78 -6.62 32.88 -7.53
N LEU A 79 -5.87 32.66 -6.45
CA LEU A 79 -4.43 32.88 -6.43
C LEU A 79 -3.71 32.03 -7.50
N VAL A 80 -4.03 30.74 -7.58
CA VAL A 80 -3.45 29.83 -8.59
C VAL A 80 -3.76 30.31 -10.01
N ARG A 81 -4.98 30.78 -10.26
CA ARG A 81 -5.39 31.31 -11.58
C ARG A 81 -4.65 32.60 -11.92
N GLU A 82 -4.56 33.55 -10.99
CA GLU A 82 -3.83 34.80 -11.20
C GLU A 82 -2.32 34.56 -11.43
N LEU A 83 -1.70 33.69 -10.62
CA LEU A 83 -0.29 33.31 -10.82
C LEU A 83 -0.06 32.61 -12.17
N GLY A 84 -1.00 31.77 -12.60
CA GLY A 84 -0.95 31.16 -13.93
C GLY A 84 -1.08 32.19 -15.06
N LEU A 85 -1.98 33.17 -14.93
CA LEU A 85 -2.11 34.27 -15.88
C LEU A 85 -0.81 35.10 -15.96
N CYS A 86 -0.18 35.40 -14.82
CA CYS A 86 1.09 36.12 -14.77
C CYS A 86 2.23 35.33 -15.43
N ARG A 87 2.27 34.00 -15.25
CA ARG A 87 3.37 33.16 -15.73
C ARG A 87 3.21 32.67 -17.18
N TYR A 88 1.99 32.30 -17.57
CA TYR A 88 1.69 31.62 -18.84
C TYR A 88 0.74 32.44 -19.74
N GLY A 89 0.12 33.50 -19.24
CA GLY A 89 -0.88 34.27 -20.00
C GLY A 89 -2.26 33.63 -20.06
N HIS A 90 -2.46 32.48 -19.40
CA HIS A 90 -3.72 31.75 -19.34
C HIS A 90 -3.84 30.98 -18.01
N VAL A 91 -5.02 30.41 -17.74
CA VAL A 91 -5.22 29.49 -16.60
C VAL A 91 -4.34 28.26 -16.82
N PRO A 92 -3.53 27.85 -15.85
CA PRO A 92 -2.58 26.75 -16.04
C PRO A 92 -3.35 25.44 -16.25
N THR A 93 -2.87 24.63 -17.19
CA THR A 93 -3.43 23.29 -17.42
C THR A 93 -2.51 22.23 -16.84
N VAL A 94 -3.04 21.39 -15.95
CA VAL A 94 -2.33 20.23 -15.38
C VAL A 94 -2.76 18.98 -16.12
N GLY A 95 -1.80 18.33 -16.78
CA GLY A 95 -1.97 17.05 -17.45
C GLY A 95 -1.54 15.89 -16.56
N ASP A 96 -2.30 14.79 -16.61
CA ASP A 96 -1.89 13.50 -16.07
C ASP A 96 -2.17 12.42 -17.12
N ALA A 97 -1.12 11.75 -17.59
CA ALA A 97 -1.20 10.72 -18.62
C ALA A 97 -1.37 9.30 -18.06
N PHE A 98 -1.37 9.17 -16.73
CA PHE A 98 -1.48 7.91 -16.00
C PHE A 98 -2.47 8.09 -14.84
N ALA A 99 -3.63 8.69 -15.15
CA ALA A 99 -4.50 9.28 -14.15
C ALA A 99 -5.02 8.31 -13.09
N GLY A 100 -5.13 7.01 -13.39
CA GLY A 100 -5.53 5.99 -12.43
C GLY A 100 -6.84 6.34 -11.72
N GLY A 101 -6.78 6.55 -10.40
CA GLY A 101 -7.94 6.94 -9.58
C GLY A 101 -8.36 8.42 -9.69
N GLY A 102 -7.58 9.26 -10.37
CA GLY A 102 -7.90 10.66 -10.66
C GLY A 102 -7.56 11.66 -9.55
N SER A 103 -6.74 11.30 -8.56
CA SER A 103 -6.41 12.18 -7.44
C SER A 103 -5.68 13.46 -7.88
N ILE A 104 -4.67 13.32 -8.76
CA ILE A 104 -3.89 14.44 -9.32
C ILE A 104 -4.81 15.43 -10.07
N PRO A 105 -5.58 15.01 -11.08
CA PRO A 105 -6.46 15.93 -11.80
C PRO A 105 -7.58 16.49 -10.90
N PHE A 106 -8.09 15.73 -9.93
CA PHE A 106 -9.10 16.23 -9.00
C PHE A 106 -8.56 17.39 -8.14
N GLU A 107 -7.40 17.21 -7.51
CA GLU A 107 -6.80 18.24 -6.66
C GLU A 107 -6.36 19.47 -7.45
N ALA A 108 -5.80 19.28 -8.65
CA ALA A 108 -5.46 20.40 -9.53
C ALA A 108 -6.71 21.22 -9.94
N ALA A 109 -7.82 20.54 -10.29
CA ALA A 109 -9.07 21.21 -10.63
C ALA A 109 -9.72 21.92 -9.43
N ARG A 110 -9.61 21.34 -8.23
CA ARG A 110 -10.05 21.95 -6.98
C ARG A 110 -9.25 23.21 -6.65
N LEU A 111 -7.94 23.19 -6.90
CA LEU A 111 -7.03 24.33 -6.74
C LEU A 111 -7.13 25.37 -7.87
N GLY A 112 -8.04 25.22 -8.83
CA GLY A 112 -8.34 26.26 -9.83
C GLY A 112 -7.61 26.14 -11.17
N CYS A 113 -6.77 25.12 -11.36
CA CYS A 113 -6.19 24.76 -12.66
C CYS A 113 -7.24 24.15 -13.58
N ASP A 114 -7.10 24.32 -14.89
CA ASP A 114 -7.77 23.41 -15.83
C ASP A 114 -6.99 22.10 -15.87
N VAL A 115 -7.66 20.98 -16.16
CA VAL A 115 -7.04 19.65 -16.09
C VAL A 115 -7.34 18.80 -17.32
N TYR A 116 -6.31 18.08 -17.74
CA TYR A 116 -6.41 17.02 -18.73
C TYR A 116 -5.97 15.72 -18.07
N ALA A 117 -6.84 14.72 -18.09
CA ALA A 117 -6.53 13.41 -17.57
C ALA A 117 -6.67 12.37 -18.67
N SER A 118 -5.68 11.51 -18.79
CA SER A 118 -5.71 10.36 -19.67
C SER A 118 -5.29 9.11 -18.92
N ASP A 119 -5.92 8.00 -19.26
CA ASP A 119 -5.47 6.67 -18.90
C ASP A 119 -5.82 5.72 -20.04
N ILE A 120 -5.00 4.70 -20.26
CA ILE A 120 -5.31 3.67 -21.25
C ILE A 120 -6.38 2.70 -20.73
N ASN A 121 -6.56 2.64 -19.42
CA ASN A 121 -7.56 1.79 -18.79
C ASN A 121 -8.91 2.52 -18.69
N PRO A 122 -9.98 2.01 -19.33
CA PRO A 122 -11.29 2.65 -19.28
C PRO A 122 -11.88 2.73 -17.87
N VAL A 123 -11.53 1.80 -16.96
CA VAL A 123 -11.97 1.85 -15.56
C VAL A 123 -11.36 3.06 -14.85
N ALA A 124 -10.07 3.31 -15.05
CA ALA A 124 -9.36 4.47 -14.50
C ALA A 124 -9.92 5.79 -15.07
N GLY A 125 -10.14 5.85 -16.39
CA GLY A 125 -10.80 6.99 -17.03
C GLY A 125 -12.18 7.28 -16.45
N LEU A 126 -13.02 6.25 -16.25
CA LEU A 126 -14.36 6.42 -15.67
C LEU A 126 -14.30 6.92 -14.21
N LEU A 127 -13.38 6.39 -13.41
CA LEU A 127 -13.17 6.83 -12.02
C LEU A 127 -12.72 8.29 -11.97
N THR A 128 -11.78 8.67 -12.83
CA THR A 128 -11.28 10.05 -12.93
C THR A 128 -12.38 11.01 -13.38
N TRP A 129 -13.17 10.64 -14.39
CA TRP A 129 -14.32 11.43 -14.82
C TRP A 129 -15.33 11.60 -13.68
N ALA A 130 -15.63 10.53 -12.94
CA ALA A 130 -16.56 10.58 -11.83
C ALA A 130 -16.04 11.41 -10.64
N ALA A 131 -14.74 11.38 -10.36
CA ALA A 131 -14.14 12.24 -9.35
C ALA A 131 -14.38 13.73 -9.69
N LEU A 132 -14.07 14.14 -10.92
CA LEU A 132 -14.24 15.52 -11.38
C LEU A 132 -15.70 15.95 -11.46
N ASN A 133 -16.59 15.10 -11.97
CA ASN A 133 -17.96 15.49 -12.32
C ASN A 133 -19.01 15.13 -11.25
N ILE A 134 -18.83 14.04 -10.50
CA ILE A 134 -19.77 13.62 -9.45
C ILE A 134 -19.35 14.22 -8.11
N VAL A 135 -18.13 13.92 -7.65
CA VAL A 135 -17.64 14.43 -6.36
C VAL A 135 -17.35 15.92 -6.47
N GLY A 136 -16.66 16.32 -7.55
CA GLY A 136 -16.33 17.71 -7.87
C GLY A 136 -17.50 18.57 -8.38
N GLY A 137 -18.62 17.94 -8.74
CA GLY A 137 -19.83 18.62 -9.21
C GLY A 137 -20.60 19.38 -8.12
N GLY A 138 -20.13 19.34 -6.88
CA GLY A 138 -20.74 20.01 -5.74
C GLY A 138 -21.98 19.30 -5.20
N GLU A 139 -22.60 19.92 -4.20
CA GLU A 139 -23.70 19.34 -3.42
C GLU A 139 -24.92 18.97 -4.27
N ARG A 140 -25.26 19.81 -5.26
CA ARG A 140 -26.40 19.56 -6.16
C ARG A 140 -26.23 18.24 -6.92
N VAL A 141 -25.06 18.01 -7.51
CA VAL A 141 -24.78 16.81 -8.31
C VAL A 141 -24.73 15.56 -7.43
N VAL A 142 -24.08 15.64 -6.27
CA VAL A 142 -24.04 14.52 -5.32
C VAL A 142 -25.45 14.12 -4.87
N ASN A 143 -26.31 15.09 -4.57
CA ASN A 143 -27.70 14.84 -4.18
C ASN A 143 -28.54 14.23 -5.31
N GLU A 144 -28.32 14.70 -6.54
CA GLU A 144 -28.96 14.16 -7.75
C GLU A 144 -28.57 12.69 -7.96
N VAL A 145 -27.27 12.38 -7.90
CA VAL A 145 -26.75 11.02 -8.00
C VAL A 145 -27.29 10.13 -6.89
N LYS A 146 -27.31 10.61 -5.64
CA LYS A 146 -27.86 9.87 -4.50
C LYS A 146 -29.34 9.54 -4.72
N ALA A 147 -30.13 10.49 -5.22
CA ALA A 147 -31.54 10.26 -5.52
C ALA A 147 -31.72 9.21 -6.63
N ALA A 148 -30.92 9.25 -7.69
CA ALA A 148 -30.95 8.24 -8.75
C ALA A 148 -30.58 6.84 -8.23
N GLN A 149 -29.50 6.72 -7.46
CA GLN A 149 -29.08 5.47 -6.84
C GLN A 149 -30.15 4.91 -5.90
N GLN A 150 -30.83 5.77 -5.14
CA GLN A 150 -31.93 5.36 -4.26
C GLN A 150 -33.13 4.84 -5.06
N ARG A 151 -33.46 5.44 -6.21
CA ARG A 151 -34.52 4.94 -7.09
C ARG A 151 -34.19 3.56 -7.64
N VAL A 152 -32.96 3.35 -8.12
CA VAL A 152 -32.48 2.02 -8.57
C VAL A 152 -32.60 1.00 -7.45
N TYR A 153 -32.13 1.31 -6.25
CA TYR A 153 -32.25 0.41 -5.11
C TYR A 153 -33.72 0.06 -4.79
N ASN A 154 -34.61 1.05 -4.80
CA ASN A 154 -36.03 0.84 -4.51
C ASN A 154 -36.71 -0.06 -5.56
N GLU A 155 -36.37 0.11 -6.84
CA GLU A 155 -36.88 -0.71 -7.93
C GLU A 155 -36.41 -2.17 -7.80
N VAL A 156 -35.10 -2.36 -7.60
CA VAL A 156 -34.50 -3.68 -7.36
C VAL A 156 -35.16 -4.34 -6.15
N LYS A 157 -35.36 -3.58 -5.07
CA LYS A 157 -36.02 -4.08 -3.86
C LYS A 157 -37.45 -4.50 -4.10
N ALA A 158 -38.23 -3.70 -4.83
CA ALA A 158 -39.62 -4.04 -5.16
C ALA A 158 -39.70 -5.36 -5.94
N GLN A 159 -38.81 -5.55 -6.92
CA GLN A 159 -38.75 -6.78 -7.71
C GLN A 159 -38.28 -8.00 -6.89
N VAL A 160 -37.27 -7.84 -6.04
CA VAL A 160 -36.79 -8.91 -5.15
C VAL A 160 -37.87 -9.33 -4.14
N ASP A 161 -38.59 -8.37 -3.56
CA ASP A 161 -39.73 -8.64 -2.69
C ASP A 161 -40.86 -9.36 -3.46
N ALA A 162 -41.14 -8.95 -4.71
CA ALA A 162 -42.16 -9.59 -5.57
C ALA A 162 -41.81 -11.04 -5.93
N TRP A 163 -40.53 -11.36 -6.14
CA TRP A 163 -40.07 -12.74 -6.35
C TRP A 163 -40.07 -13.59 -5.07
N GLY A 164 -40.09 -12.97 -3.89
CA GLY A 164 -40.10 -13.68 -2.60
C GLY A 164 -38.82 -14.48 -2.32
N ILE A 165 -37.68 -14.12 -2.91
CA ILE A 165 -36.44 -14.94 -2.88
C ILE A 165 -35.50 -14.65 -1.69
N GLU A 166 -35.81 -13.66 -0.87
CA GLU A 166 -34.97 -13.22 0.28
C GLU A 166 -35.74 -13.14 1.60
N ARG A 167 -36.94 -13.72 1.68
CA ARG A 167 -37.74 -13.83 2.91
C ARG A 167 -38.07 -15.29 3.20
N ASN A 168 -38.00 -15.67 4.47
CA ASN A 168 -38.41 -17.01 4.93
C ASN A 168 -39.84 -17.00 5.47
N GLU A 169 -40.30 -18.17 5.92
CA GLU A 169 -41.65 -18.42 6.44
C GLU A 169 -41.93 -17.63 7.73
N GLU A 170 -40.89 -17.32 8.52
CA GLU A 170 -40.97 -16.49 9.72
C GLU A 170 -41.00 -14.98 9.41
N GLY A 171 -40.84 -14.58 8.15
CA GLY A 171 -40.80 -13.17 7.72
C GLY A 171 -39.44 -12.48 7.93
N TRP A 172 -38.41 -13.24 8.31
CA TRP A 172 -37.03 -12.77 8.39
C TRP A 172 -36.47 -12.46 7.00
N ILE A 173 -35.49 -11.55 6.95
CA ILE A 173 -34.87 -11.09 5.72
C ILE A 173 -33.45 -11.67 5.64
N ALA A 174 -33.10 -12.29 4.52
CA ALA A 174 -31.75 -12.78 4.30
C ALA A 174 -30.77 -11.61 4.25
N GLU A 175 -29.63 -11.75 4.94
CA GLU A 175 -28.52 -10.81 4.83
C GLU A 175 -27.35 -11.43 4.04
N ALA A 176 -27.09 -12.73 4.20
CA ALA A 176 -26.03 -13.42 3.48
C ALA A 176 -26.30 -14.92 3.34
N TYR A 177 -25.75 -15.51 2.27
CA TYR A 177 -25.79 -16.93 1.95
C TYR A 177 -24.36 -17.46 1.89
N LEU A 178 -24.05 -18.55 2.57
CA LEU A 178 -22.71 -19.12 2.65
C LEU A 178 -22.65 -20.41 1.84
N TYR A 179 -21.73 -20.43 0.88
CA TYR A 179 -21.52 -21.53 -0.05
C TYR A 179 -20.17 -22.18 0.20
N CYS A 180 -20.07 -23.49 -0.03
CA CYS A 180 -18.82 -24.23 -0.06
C CYS A 180 -18.77 -25.12 -1.30
N ASN A 181 -17.57 -25.45 -1.75
CA ASN A 181 -17.36 -26.48 -2.74
C ASN A 181 -17.44 -27.86 -2.09
N GLU A 182 -18.01 -28.83 -2.79
CA GLU A 182 -17.95 -30.24 -2.41
C GLU A 182 -17.19 -31.03 -3.47
N VAL A 183 -16.32 -31.94 -3.05
CA VAL A 183 -15.52 -32.78 -3.96
C VAL A 183 -15.51 -34.22 -3.47
N ARG A 184 -15.49 -35.17 -4.41
CA ARG A 184 -15.31 -36.59 -4.08
C ARG A 184 -13.83 -36.85 -3.83
N ASP A 185 -13.49 -37.17 -2.58
CA ASP A 185 -12.11 -37.48 -2.21
C ASP A 185 -11.70 -38.85 -2.76
N PRO A 186 -10.71 -38.96 -3.66
CA PRO A 186 -10.31 -40.23 -4.26
C PRO A 186 -9.77 -41.26 -3.25
N ARG A 187 -9.34 -40.82 -2.05
CA ARG A 187 -8.84 -41.73 -1.00
C ARG A 187 -9.97 -42.40 -0.22
N THR A 188 -10.96 -41.61 0.18
CA THR A 188 -12.05 -42.09 1.05
C THR A 188 -13.30 -42.46 0.26
N ASP A 189 -13.47 -41.95 -0.97
CA ASP A 189 -14.70 -42.03 -1.77
C ASP A 189 -15.90 -41.31 -1.13
N TRP A 190 -15.62 -40.36 -0.23
CA TRP A 190 -16.62 -39.48 0.37
C TRP A 190 -16.72 -38.17 -0.39
N LEU A 191 -17.94 -37.64 -0.52
CA LEU A 191 -18.18 -36.28 -0.97
C LEU A 191 -17.94 -35.35 0.23
N VAL A 192 -16.82 -34.64 0.22
CA VAL A 192 -16.35 -33.81 1.34
C VAL A 192 -16.62 -32.34 1.04
N PRO A 193 -17.40 -31.63 1.87
CA PRO A 193 -17.52 -30.18 1.77
C PRO A 193 -16.24 -29.50 2.24
N LEU A 194 -15.83 -28.44 1.54
CA LEU A 194 -14.53 -27.81 1.69
C LEU A 194 -14.64 -26.45 2.37
N ALA A 195 -13.98 -26.32 3.52
CA ALA A 195 -13.80 -25.04 4.19
C ALA A 195 -12.47 -25.01 4.96
N PRO A 196 -11.78 -23.85 5.03
CA PRO A 196 -10.57 -23.69 5.84
C PRO A 196 -10.89 -23.77 7.35
N SER A 197 -12.10 -23.40 7.75
CA SER A 197 -12.64 -23.58 9.10
C SER A 197 -14.16 -23.70 9.04
N TRP A 198 -14.77 -24.27 10.09
CA TRP A 198 -16.23 -24.37 10.21
C TRP A 198 -16.81 -23.36 11.21
N VAL A 199 -16.10 -22.25 11.45
CA VAL A 199 -16.61 -21.13 12.23
C VAL A 199 -17.39 -20.20 11.31
N ILE A 200 -18.60 -19.83 11.70
CA ILE A 200 -19.48 -18.95 10.92
C ILE A 200 -19.42 -17.53 11.49
N ALA A 201 -19.65 -17.39 12.80
CA ALA A 201 -19.54 -16.11 13.47
C ALA A 201 -19.01 -16.32 14.89
N ALA A 202 -17.74 -15.94 15.11
CA ALA A 202 -17.05 -16.22 16.36
C ALA A 202 -17.72 -15.52 17.57
N ARG A 203 -18.22 -14.30 17.39
CA ARG A 203 -18.83 -13.50 18.47
C ARG A 203 -20.14 -14.09 19.00
N SER A 204 -20.98 -14.65 18.13
CA SER A 204 -22.26 -15.27 18.51
C SER A 204 -22.12 -16.76 18.84
N GLY A 205 -20.90 -17.32 18.77
CA GLY A 205 -20.70 -18.75 18.91
C GLY A 205 -21.45 -19.55 17.83
N SER A 206 -21.47 -19.05 16.59
CA SER A 206 -22.14 -19.73 15.47
C SER A 206 -21.13 -20.56 14.68
N ILE A 207 -21.39 -21.87 14.56
CA ILE A 207 -20.51 -22.84 13.89
C ILE A 207 -21.30 -23.78 12.98
N ALA A 208 -20.59 -24.39 12.02
CA ALA A 208 -21.04 -25.56 11.29
C ALA A 208 -20.40 -26.83 11.87
N GLN A 209 -21.14 -27.93 11.87
CA GLN A 209 -20.65 -29.26 12.21
C GLN A 209 -21.00 -30.24 11.10
N LEU A 210 -20.02 -31.03 10.69
CA LEU A 210 -20.24 -32.08 9.69
C LEU A 210 -20.76 -33.35 10.38
N LEU A 211 -21.83 -33.93 9.85
CA LEU A 211 -22.42 -35.19 10.30
C LEU A 211 -22.35 -36.20 9.14
N PRO A 212 -21.64 -37.33 9.27
CA PRO A 212 -21.47 -38.27 8.18
C PRO A 212 -22.76 -39.05 7.87
N ASP A 213 -23.15 -39.05 6.60
CA ASP A 213 -24.18 -39.90 6.03
C ASP A 213 -23.48 -41.07 5.32
N ARG A 214 -23.54 -42.25 5.94
CA ARG A 214 -22.85 -43.46 5.46
C ARG A 214 -23.50 -44.10 4.24
N GLU A 215 -24.79 -43.86 4.02
CA GLU A 215 -25.51 -44.41 2.88
C GLU A 215 -25.15 -43.64 1.61
N LEU A 216 -25.13 -42.30 1.71
CA LEU A 216 -24.80 -41.42 0.59
C LEU A 216 -23.30 -41.09 0.49
N LYS A 217 -22.49 -41.52 1.47
CA LYS A 217 -21.07 -41.18 1.61
C LYS A 217 -20.80 -39.68 1.45
N ARG A 218 -21.55 -38.88 2.21
CA ARG A 218 -21.46 -37.41 2.21
C ARG A 218 -21.64 -36.87 3.63
N PHE A 219 -21.64 -35.55 3.80
CA PHE A 219 -21.90 -34.93 5.10
C PHE A 219 -23.19 -34.12 5.08
N GLU A 220 -24.00 -34.25 6.12
CA GLU A 220 -24.93 -33.18 6.50
C GLU A 220 -24.16 -32.07 7.24
N ILE A 221 -24.57 -30.82 7.02
CA ILE A 221 -23.91 -29.67 7.64
C ILE A 221 -24.92 -29.05 8.61
N ALA A 222 -24.78 -29.35 9.90
CA ALA A 222 -25.62 -28.81 10.96
C ALA A 222 -25.07 -27.46 11.45
N ILE A 223 -25.94 -26.51 11.71
CA ILE A 223 -25.58 -25.16 12.17
C ILE A 223 -26.01 -25.00 13.62
N TYR A 224 -25.07 -24.60 14.48
CA TYR A 224 -25.29 -24.36 15.90
C TYR A 224 -24.96 -22.92 16.27
N GLU A 225 -25.73 -22.33 17.18
CA GLU A 225 -25.53 -20.97 17.70
C GLU A 225 -25.33 -20.99 19.22
N GLY A 226 -24.69 -19.93 19.75
CA GLY A 226 -24.50 -19.78 21.20
C GLY A 226 -23.61 -20.85 21.82
N VAL A 227 -22.75 -21.50 21.03
CA VAL A 227 -21.85 -22.55 21.53
C VAL A 227 -20.71 -21.95 22.36
N SER A 228 -20.09 -22.79 23.19
CA SER A 228 -18.97 -22.36 24.04
C SER A 228 -17.75 -21.93 23.22
N ALA A 229 -16.91 -21.06 23.77
CA ALA A 229 -15.66 -20.63 23.12
C ALA A 229 -14.72 -21.81 22.80
N GLU A 230 -14.73 -22.87 23.61
CA GLU A 230 -13.97 -24.09 23.35
C GLU A 230 -14.51 -24.84 22.12
N THR A 231 -15.83 -24.90 21.97
CA THR A 231 -16.46 -25.50 20.79
C THR A 231 -16.16 -24.68 19.52
N VAL A 232 -16.11 -23.35 19.61
CA VAL A 232 -15.68 -22.48 18.49
C VAL A 232 -14.23 -22.78 18.10
N LYS A 233 -13.34 -22.90 19.09
CA LYS A 233 -11.93 -23.25 18.86
C LYS A 233 -11.77 -24.63 18.23
N GLN A 234 -12.57 -25.60 18.64
CA GLN A 234 -12.62 -26.91 18.01
C GLN A 234 -13.05 -26.79 16.54
N ALA A 235 -14.17 -26.13 16.25
CA ALA A 235 -14.66 -25.93 14.88
C ALA A 235 -13.64 -25.21 13.98
N ALA A 236 -12.82 -24.31 14.55
CA ALA A 236 -11.73 -23.66 13.82
C ALA A 236 -10.65 -24.65 13.33
N ALA A 237 -10.38 -25.71 14.10
CA ALA A 237 -9.37 -26.72 13.78
C ALA A 237 -9.90 -27.88 12.91
N GLU A 238 -11.22 -27.98 12.74
CA GLU A 238 -11.92 -29.04 12.01
C GLU A 238 -12.08 -28.78 10.50
N GLY A 239 -11.42 -27.76 9.97
CA GLY A 239 -11.42 -27.44 8.53
C GLY A 239 -11.02 -28.64 7.65
N THR A 240 -11.69 -28.77 6.51
CA THR A 240 -11.53 -29.84 5.52
C THR A 240 -10.71 -29.43 4.30
N TRP A 241 -10.24 -28.18 4.25
CA TRP A 241 -9.41 -27.65 3.17
C TRP A 241 -8.02 -27.21 3.66
N ARG A 242 -6.97 -27.68 2.99
CA ARG A 242 -5.59 -27.20 3.17
C ARG A 242 -4.77 -27.42 1.89
N ASN A 243 -5.05 -26.63 0.85
CA ASN A 243 -4.52 -26.83 -0.52
C ASN A 243 -4.80 -28.24 -1.08
N GLY A 244 -5.95 -28.78 -0.70
CA GLY A 244 -6.31 -30.17 -0.90
C GLY A 244 -7.37 -30.59 0.11
N VAL A 245 -7.90 -31.79 -0.08
CA VAL A 245 -9.01 -32.34 0.70
C VAL A 245 -8.46 -33.03 1.93
N ARG A 246 -8.89 -32.58 3.10
CA ARG A 246 -8.58 -33.19 4.40
C ARG A 246 -9.84 -33.86 4.93
N SER A 247 -10.13 -35.06 4.42
CA SER A 247 -11.35 -35.80 4.79
C SER A 247 -11.38 -36.08 6.30
N PRO A 248 -12.53 -35.87 6.97
CA PRO A 248 -12.65 -36.12 8.39
C PRO A 248 -12.95 -37.58 8.75
N VAL A 249 -13.23 -38.44 7.76
CA VAL A 249 -13.58 -39.86 7.95
C VAL A 249 -12.70 -40.78 7.11
N ASN A 250 -12.63 -42.06 7.47
CA ASN A 250 -12.05 -43.11 6.61
C ASN A 250 -13.05 -43.58 5.53
N ARG A 251 -12.70 -44.61 4.76
CA ARG A 251 -13.56 -45.15 3.69
C ARG A 251 -14.87 -45.72 4.22
N GLU A 252 -14.85 -46.24 5.45
CA GLU A 252 -15.98 -46.84 6.16
C GLU A 252 -16.89 -45.78 6.83
N GLY A 253 -16.48 -44.51 6.88
CA GLY A 253 -17.23 -43.42 7.52
C GLY A 253 -16.99 -43.28 9.02
N ASP A 254 -15.89 -43.81 9.54
CA ASP A 254 -15.45 -43.62 10.91
C ASP A 254 -14.60 -42.35 11.05
N TRP A 255 -14.83 -41.60 12.12
CA TRP A 255 -14.14 -40.34 12.39
C TRP A 255 -12.63 -40.53 12.58
N LEU A 256 -11.86 -39.68 11.89
CA LEU A 256 -10.42 -39.57 12.04
C LEU A 256 -10.07 -38.42 12.99
N THR A 257 -9.14 -38.69 13.92
CA THR A 257 -8.51 -37.63 14.71
C THR A 257 -7.68 -36.71 13.81
N GLN A 258 -7.43 -35.48 14.24
CA GLN A 258 -6.74 -34.48 13.43
C GLN A 258 -5.36 -34.93 12.92
N HIS A 259 -4.63 -35.75 13.69
CA HIS A 259 -3.33 -36.30 13.32
C HIS A 259 -3.41 -37.45 12.31
N GLN A 260 -4.56 -38.13 12.24
CA GLN A 260 -4.81 -39.22 11.28
C GLN A 260 -5.27 -38.68 9.90
N ARG A 261 -5.77 -37.44 9.85
CA ARG A 261 -6.24 -36.84 8.60
C ARG A 261 -5.07 -36.48 7.69
N THR A 262 -5.03 -37.15 6.55
CA THR A 262 -4.06 -36.87 5.48
C THR A 262 -4.71 -35.99 4.42
N VAL A 263 -3.92 -35.14 3.76
CA VAL A 263 -4.41 -34.26 2.70
C VAL A 263 -4.26 -34.95 1.36
N THR A 264 -5.35 -35.08 0.62
CA THR A 264 -5.33 -35.38 -0.81
C THR A 264 -5.02 -34.09 -1.55
N ALA A 265 -3.87 -34.01 -2.22
CA ALA A 265 -3.44 -32.80 -2.94
C ALA A 265 -4.47 -32.41 -4.01
N VAL A 266 -4.72 -31.10 -4.18
CA VAL A 266 -5.75 -30.62 -5.12
C VAL A 266 -5.54 -31.11 -6.55
N ASP A 267 -4.31 -31.28 -7.01
CA ASP A 267 -4.05 -31.78 -8.38
C ASP A 267 -4.43 -33.25 -8.55
N GLN A 268 -4.39 -34.06 -7.49
CA GLN A 268 -4.94 -35.42 -7.52
C GLN A 268 -6.46 -35.41 -7.61
N VAL A 269 -7.12 -34.43 -6.98
CA VAL A 269 -8.58 -34.25 -7.03
C VAL A 269 -9.02 -33.82 -8.43
N ARG A 270 -8.25 -32.95 -9.09
CA ARG A 270 -8.48 -32.52 -10.48
C ARG A 270 -8.24 -33.65 -11.49
N GLY A 271 -7.36 -34.58 -11.17
CA GLY A 271 -7.01 -35.71 -12.04
C GLY A 271 -6.09 -35.32 -13.20
N PRO A 272 -5.56 -36.32 -13.94
CA PRO A 272 -4.53 -36.11 -14.96
C PRO A 272 -5.05 -35.39 -16.22
N GLY A 273 -6.36 -35.40 -16.46
CA GLY A 273 -7.00 -34.69 -17.57
C GLY A 273 -7.31 -33.21 -17.28
N GLY A 274 -7.03 -32.74 -16.06
CA GLY A 274 -7.44 -31.41 -15.60
C GLY A 274 -8.97 -31.31 -15.40
N LEU A 275 -9.44 -30.08 -15.26
CA LEU A 275 -10.87 -29.77 -15.08
C LEU A 275 -11.56 -29.61 -16.44
N ARG A 276 -12.84 -29.97 -16.51
CA ARG A 276 -13.71 -29.56 -17.61
C ARG A 276 -13.75 -28.03 -17.66
N LYS A 277 -13.51 -27.48 -18.85
CA LYS A 277 -13.74 -26.06 -19.11
C LYS A 277 -15.24 -25.81 -19.21
N TRP A 278 -15.72 -24.81 -18.49
CA TRP A 278 -17.11 -24.38 -18.55
C TRP A 278 -17.41 -23.78 -19.92
N GLU A 279 -18.64 -23.96 -20.39
CA GLU A 279 -19.18 -23.33 -21.59
C GLU A 279 -20.00 -22.09 -21.16
N ASN A 280 -20.22 -21.12 -22.05
CA ASN A 280 -20.92 -19.86 -21.70
C ASN A 280 -22.30 -20.05 -21.03
N ASN A 281 -22.98 -21.17 -21.29
CA ASN A 281 -24.31 -21.43 -20.72
C ASN A 281 -24.26 -22.12 -19.33
N ASP A 282 -23.07 -22.45 -18.82
CA ASP A 282 -22.90 -23.08 -17.51
C ASP A 282 -23.04 -22.03 -16.39
N LEU A 283 -24.18 -22.05 -15.69
CA LEU A 283 -24.44 -21.17 -14.53
C LEU A 283 -24.06 -21.82 -13.19
N VAL A 284 -24.03 -23.15 -13.19
CA VAL A 284 -23.76 -24.03 -12.05
C VAL A 284 -22.91 -25.22 -12.53
N PRO A 285 -22.16 -25.90 -11.65
CA PRO A 285 -21.41 -27.10 -12.02
C PRO A 285 -22.32 -28.17 -12.63
N ARG A 286 -21.82 -28.90 -13.62
CA ARG A 286 -22.50 -30.11 -14.14
C ARG A 286 -22.36 -31.25 -13.12
N PRO A 287 -23.28 -32.23 -13.09
CA PRO A 287 -23.24 -33.32 -12.10
C PRO A 287 -21.91 -34.09 -12.04
N ASP A 288 -21.20 -34.19 -13.18
CA ASP A 288 -19.91 -34.90 -13.28
C ASP A 288 -18.69 -34.00 -13.04
N ASP A 289 -18.88 -32.71 -12.77
CA ASP A 289 -17.77 -31.80 -12.46
C ASP A 289 -17.15 -32.12 -11.09
N VAL A 290 -15.83 -32.00 -11.02
CA VAL A 290 -15.04 -32.30 -9.80
C VAL A 290 -15.48 -31.46 -8.61
N PHE A 291 -15.69 -30.15 -8.85
CA PHE A 291 -16.12 -29.19 -7.83
C PHE A 291 -17.61 -28.93 -7.97
N GLN A 292 -18.39 -29.46 -7.04
CA GLN A 292 -19.79 -29.09 -6.86
C GLN A 292 -19.90 -27.85 -5.95
N GLU A 293 -21.06 -27.20 -5.92
CA GLU A 293 -21.35 -26.05 -5.05
C GLU A 293 -22.54 -26.36 -4.13
N ARG A 294 -22.43 -26.00 -2.86
CA ARG A 294 -23.47 -26.25 -1.84
C ARG A 294 -23.70 -25.03 -0.95
N LEU A 295 -24.94 -24.56 -0.90
CA LEU A 295 -25.44 -23.68 0.15
C LEU A 295 -25.48 -24.46 1.46
N TYR A 296 -24.83 -23.96 2.52
CA TYR A 296 -24.78 -24.65 3.80
C TYR A 296 -25.25 -23.81 4.99
N CYS A 297 -25.28 -22.49 4.86
CA CYS A 297 -25.79 -21.61 5.90
C CYS A 297 -26.40 -20.34 5.29
N ILE A 298 -27.49 -19.87 5.89
CA ILE A 298 -28.10 -18.58 5.59
C ILE A 298 -28.10 -17.75 6.87
N ARG A 299 -27.66 -16.50 6.77
CA ARG A 299 -27.80 -15.52 7.84
C ARG A 299 -29.07 -14.70 7.60
N TRP A 300 -30.02 -14.89 8.50
CA TRP A 300 -31.29 -14.18 8.56
C TRP A 300 -31.20 -13.03 9.56
N ARG A 301 -31.96 -11.97 9.29
CA ARG A 301 -32.25 -10.90 10.25
C ARG A 301 -33.74 -10.79 10.48
N ASP A 302 -34.13 -10.84 11.74
CA ASP A 302 -35.50 -10.54 12.15
C ASP A 302 -35.75 -9.02 12.01
N PRO A 303 -36.69 -8.57 11.16
CA PRO A 303 -36.95 -7.15 10.96
C PRO A 303 -37.60 -6.47 12.19
N MET A 304 -38.22 -7.23 13.09
CA MET A 304 -38.90 -6.72 14.28
C MET A 304 -37.94 -6.56 15.45
N THR A 305 -37.08 -7.55 15.70
CA THR A 305 -36.14 -7.54 16.84
C THR A 305 -34.75 -7.02 16.47
N GLY A 306 -34.39 -7.12 15.18
CA GLY A 306 -33.03 -6.87 14.70
C GLY A 306 -32.04 -7.99 15.00
N GLU A 307 -32.49 -9.10 15.60
CA GLU A 307 -31.67 -10.27 15.90
C GLU A 307 -31.21 -10.98 14.63
N ARG A 308 -30.03 -11.59 14.69
CA ARG A 308 -29.45 -12.36 13.57
C ARG A 308 -29.49 -13.84 13.90
N HIS A 309 -29.90 -14.64 12.93
CA HIS A 309 -29.99 -16.09 13.04
C HIS A 309 -29.19 -16.77 11.93
N TYR A 310 -28.37 -17.75 12.28
CA TYR A 310 -27.59 -18.57 11.35
C TYR A 310 -28.25 -19.94 11.24
N ARG A 311 -28.78 -20.29 10.07
CA ARG A 311 -29.57 -21.52 9.87
C ARG A 311 -29.01 -22.35 8.72
N ALA A 312 -29.07 -23.68 8.87
CA ALA A 312 -28.91 -24.58 7.74
C ALA A 312 -30.09 -24.37 6.77
N PRO A 313 -29.89 -24.49 5.45
CA PRO A 313 -30.98 -24.36 4.48
C PRO A 313 -32.01 -25.48 4.67
N THR A 314 -33.27 -25.09 4.75
CA THR A 314 -34.45 -25.95 4.71
C THR A 314 -34.82 -26.32 3.27
N ALA A 315 -35.80 -27.21 3.08
CA ALA A 315 -36.34 -27.51 1.76
C ALA A 315 -36.89 -26.26 1.05
N ALA A 316 -37.59 -25.39 1.78
CA ALA A 316 -38.11 -24.14 1.22
C ALA A 316 -37.00 -23.16 0.81
N ASP A 317 -35.87 -23.15 1.54
CA ASP A 317 -34.69 -22.36 1.14
C ASP A 317 -34.09 -22.88 -0.18
N LEU A 318 -34.00 -24.20 -0.33
CA LEU A 318 -33.49 -24.83 -1.55
C LEU A 318 -34.45 -24.60 -2.74
N ASP A 319 -35.76 -24.63 -2.51
CA ASP A 319 -36.75 -24.27 -3.52
C ASP A 319 -36.62 -22.80 -3.95
N ARG A 320 -36.32 -21.89 -3.02
CA ARG A 320 -36.03 -20.48 -3.33
C ARG A 320 -34.75 -20.33 -4.16
N GLU A 321 -33.68 -21.07 -3.88
CA GLU A 321 -32.47 -21.07 -4.73
C GLU A 321 -32.73 -21.68 -6.12
N ALA A 322 -33.57 -22.72 -6.21
CA ALA A 322 -33.99 -23.26 -7.49
C ALA A 322 -34.81 -22.25 -8.31
N ASN A 323 -35.68 -21.47 -7.64
CA ASN A 323 -36.41 -20.37 -8.27
C ASN A 323 -35.48 -19.26 -8.75
N VAL A 324 -34.47 -18.87 -7.96
CA VAL A 324 -33.44 -17.89 -8.37
C VAL A 324 -32.73 -18.35 -9.66
N LEU A 325 -32.35 -19.63 -9.74
CA LEU A 325 -31.73 -20.18 -10.95
C LEU A 325 -32.70 -20.20 -12.15
N ALA A 326 -33.98 -20.50 -11.92
CA ALA A 326 -35.00 -20.46 -12.97
C ALA A 326 -35.19 -19.04 -13.52
N LEU A 327 -35.37 -18.05 -12.65
CA LEU A 327 -35.48 -16.63 -13.00
C LEU A 327 -34.23 -16.15 -13.76
N LEU A 328 -33.03 -16.50 -13.29
CA LEU A 328 -31.81 -16.15 -14.02
C LEU A 328 -31.82 -16.75 -15.42
N ARG A 329 -32.18 -18.03 -15.58
CA ARG A 329 -32.22 -18.69 -16.90
C ARG A 329 -33.21 -18.05 -17.86
N GLU A 330 -34.35 -17.56 -17.36
CA GLU A 330 -35.34 -16.83 -18.17
C GLU A 330 -34.74 -15.54 -18.75
N HIS A 331 -33.91 -14.85 -17.98
CA HIS A 331 -33.31 -13.58 -18.38
C HIS A 331 -31.91 -13.69 -19.00
N PHE A 332 -31.19 -14.79 -18.80
CA PHE A 332 -29.74 -14.87 -19.00
C PHE A 332 -29.29 -14.46 -20.41
N ALA A 333 -29.87 -15.09 -21.44
CA ALA A 333 -29.50 -14.84 -22.83
C ALA A 333 -29.83 -13.39 -23.25
N ASP A 334 -31.00 -12.89 -22.84
CA ASP A 334 -31.44 -11.52 -23.13
C ASP A 334 -30.51 -10.50 -22.45
N TRP A 335 -30.23 -10.67 -21.16
CA TRP A 335 -29.35 -9.78 -20.41
C TRP A 335 -27.90 -9.81 -20.90
N GLN A 336 -27.36 -10.97 -21.29
CA GLN A 336 -26.05 -11.02 -21.97
C GLN A 336 -26.09 -10.27 -23.31
N SER A 337 -27.15 -10.45 -24.11
CA SER A 337 -27.29 -9.77 -25.40
C SER A 337 -27.37 -8.24 -25.26
N GLN A 338 -27.95 -7.75 -24.16
CA GLN A 338 -28.04 -6.32 -23.84
C GLN A 338 -26.78 -5.76 -23.15
N GLY A 339 -25.83 -6.61 -22.75
CA GLY A 339 -24.64 -6.19 -21.99
C GLY A 339 -24.93 -5.89 -20.51
N LEU A 340 -26.03 -6.40 -19.97
CA LEU A 340 -26.39 -6.30 -18.55
C LEU A 340 -25.69 -7.37 -17.71
N LEU A 341 -25.35 -8.50 -18.32
CA LEU A 341 -24.51 -9.56 -17.74
C LEU A 341 -23.23 -9.74 -18.55
N PRO A 342 -22.10 -10.11 -17.91
CA PRO A 342 -20.88 -10.42 -18.62
C PRO A 342 -21.04 -11.62 -19.55
N SER A 343 -20.53 -11.50 -20.78
CA SER A 343 -20.47 -12.58 -21.76
C SER A 343 -19.07 -12.82 -22.33
N GLN A 344 -18.10 -11.97 -21.95
CA GLN A 344 -16.73 -12.05 -22.42
C GLN A 344 -16.01 -13.26 -21.82
N GLU A 345 -15.20 -13.92 -22.66
CA GLU A 345 -14.25 -14.94 -22.22
C GLU A 345 -13.13 -14.30 -21.38
N ILE A 346 -12.59 -15.06 -20.44
CA ILE A 346 -11.41 -14.69 -19.66
C ILE A 346 -10.20 -14.99 -20.53
N GLU A 347 -9.47 -13.95 -20.93
CA GLU A 347 -8.19 -14.12 -21.60
C GLU A 347 -7.14 -14.62 -20.60
N PRO A 348 -6.33 -15.65 -20.93
CA PRO A 348 -5.28 -16.13 -20.05
C PRO A 348 -4.17 -15.10 -19.80
N GLY A 349 -3.69 -15.03 -18.56
CA GLY A 349 -2.63 -14.14 -18.10
C GLY A 349 -2.13 -14.53 -16.70
N ASP A 350 -1.30 -13.70 -16.08
CA ASP A 350 -0.63 -14.02 -14.82
C ASP A 350 -1.61 -14.20 -13.64
N LYS A 351 -2.66 -13.38 -13.58
CA LYS A 351 -3.72 -13.44 -12.55
C LYS A 351 -5.00 -14.07 -13.09
N THR A 352 -5.24 -13.96 -14.39
CA THR A 352 -6.46 -14.43 -15.06
C THR A 352 -6.44 -15.92 -15.43
N ASP A 353 -5.28 -16.59 -15.42
CA ASP A 353 -5.21 -18.05 -15.56
C ASP A 353 -5.75 -18.80 -14.32
N GLU A 354 -5.71 -18.18 -13.13
CA GLU A 354 -6.10 -18.84 -11.89
C GLU A 354 -7.56 -19.35 -11.89
N PRO A 355 -8.59 -18.56 -12.25
CA PRO A 355 -9.97 -19.06 -12.42
C PRO A 355 -10.10 -20.26 -13.39
N ILE A 356 -9.40 -20.18 -14.53
CA ILE A 356 -9.46 -21.19 -15.59
C ILE A 356 -8.85 -22.50 -15.09
N ARG A 357 -7.62 -22.43 -14.56
CA ARG A 357 -6.86 -23.60 -14.10
C ARG A 357 -7.47 -24.22 -12.85
N THR A 358 -8.01 -23.42 -11.94
CA THR A 358 -8.43 -23.90 -10.61
C THR A 358 -9.89 -24.30 -10.50
N ARG A 359 -10.76 -23.82 -11.40
CA ARG A 359 -12.21 -24.12 -11.44
C ARG A 359 -12.75 -24.48 -12.82
N GLY A 360 -11.98 -24.29 -13.90
CA GLY A 360 -12.48 -24.48 -15.26
C GLY A 360 -13.31 -23.30 -15.76
N TRP A 361 -13.35 -22.17 -15.03
CA TRP A 361 -14.14 -21.01 -15.40
C TRP A 361 -13.50 -20.25 -16.57
N THR A 362 -14.21 -20.18 -17.69
CA THR A 362 -13.73 -19.58 -18.95
C THR A 362 -14.33 -18.21 -19.27
N HIS A 363 -15.35 -17.75 -18.55
CA HIS A 363 -16.07 -16.50 -18.82
C HIS A 363 -16.23 -15.70 -17.54
N TRP A 364 -16.25 -14.37 -17.64
CA TRP A 364 -16.30 -13.49 -16.46
C TRP A 364 -17.55 -13.68 -15.59
N HIS A 365 -18.68 -14.05 -16.17
CA HIS A 365 -19.90 -14.32 -15.39
C HIS A 365 -19.78 -15.60 -14.52
N HIS A 366 -18.87 -16.52 -14.83
CA HIS A 366 -18.63 -17.71 -14.00
C HIS A 366 -18.03 -17.36 -12.63
N LEU A 367 -17.53 -16.14 -12.42
CA LEU A 367 -17.07 -15.68 -11.11
C LEU A 367 -18.25 -15.29 -10.18
N PHE A 368 -19.50 -15.48 -10.61
CA PHE A 368 -20.70 -15.10 -9.86
C PHE A 368 -21.69 -16.26 -9.81
N ASN A 369 -22.24 -16.55 -8.63
CA ASN A 369 -23.28 -17.56 -8.49
C ASN A 369 -24.64 -17.06 -9.07
N PRO A 370 -25.64 -17.95 -9.23
CA PRO A 370 -26.92 -17.55 -9.83
C PRO A 370 -27.61 -16.37 -9.16
N ARG A 371 -27.58 -16.30 -7.82
CA ARG A 371 -28.16 -15.17 -7.06
C ARG A 371 -27.41 -13.87 -7.33
N GLN A 372 -26.08 -13.92 -7.37
CA GLN A 372 -25.23 -12.77 -7.66
C GLN A 372 -25.47 -12.24 -9.07
N LEU A 373 -25.58 -13.13 -10.07
CA LEU A 373 -25.91 -12.76 -11.44
C LEU A 373 -27.32 -12.19 -11.55
N LEU A 374 -28.32 -12.81 -10.90
CA LEU A 374 -29.69 -12.31 -10.92
C LEU A 374 -29.79 -10.89 -10.35
N LEU A 375 -29.20 -10.66 -9.18
CA LEU A 375 -29.15 -9.33 -8.56
C LEU A 375 -28.32 -8.34 -9.39
N GLY A 376 -27.19 -8.77 -9.94
CA GLY A 376 -26.32 -7.95 -10.79
C GLY A 376 -27.00 -7.49 -12.07
N GLY A 377 -27.70 -8.39 -12.76
CA GLY A 377 -28.46 -8.07 -13.96
C GLY A 377 -29.69 -7.21 -13.67
N LEU A 378 -30.38 -7.43 -12.54
CA LEU A 378 -31.50 -6.59 -12.12
C LEU A 378 -31.06 -5.17 -11.76
N VAL A 379 -29.94 -5.00 -11.06
CA VAL A 379 -29.35 -3.68 -10.77
C VAL A 379 -28.95 -2.97 -12.06
N ALA A 380 -28.32 -3.70 -12.99
CA ALA A 380 -27.97 -3.19 -14.31
C ALA A 380 -29.22 -2.71 -15.08
N GLN A 381 -30.26 -3.54 -15.14
CA GLN A 381 -31.52 -3.22 -15.82
C GLN A 381 -32.24 -2.03 -15.19
N ALA A 382 -32.38 -2.01 -13.86
CA ALA A 382 -33.00 -0.91 -13.14
C ALA A 382 -32.21 0.39 -13.33
N GLY A 383 -30.88 0.31 -13.42
CA GLY A 383 -30.02 1.43 -13.80
C GLY A 383 -30.37 2.01 -15.17
N GLU A 384 -30.57 1.16 -16.18
CA GLU A 384 -30.97 1.62 -17.53
C GLU A 384 -32.36 2.26 -17.52
N ILE A 385 -33.36 1.63 -16.88
CA ILE A 385 -34.74 2.13 -16.82
C ILE A 385 -34.81 3.49 -16.12
N VAL A 386 -34.24 3.59 -14.91
CA VAL A 386 -34.25 4.82 -14.11
C VAL A 386 -33.54 5.96 -14.84
N ASN A 387 -32.63 5.64 -15.75
CA ASN A 387 -31.86 6.62 -16.48
C ASN A 387 -32.47 7.07 -17.83
N GLN A 388 -33.57 6.45 -18.27
CA GLN A 388 -34.33 6.91 -19.45
C GLN A 388 -35.26 8.09 -19.12
N ASP A 389 -35.78 8.16 -17.89
CA ASP A 389 -36.80 9.13 -17.46
C ASP A 389 -36.23 10.47 -16.94
N ALA A 390 -35.37 11.13 -17.74
CA ALA A 390 -34.71 12.43 -17.45
C ALA A 390 -33.43 12.38 -16.59
N ALA A 391 -32.61 11.33 -16.70
CA ALA A 391 -31.32 11.29 -16.03
C ALA A 391 -30.21 12.04 -16.78
N THR A 392 -29.33 12.65 -16.01
CA THR A 392 -28.08 13.26 -16.47
C THR A 392 -26.99 12.20 -16.66
N GLN A 393 -25.96 12.54 -17.44
CA GLN A 393 -24.77 11.70 -17.62
C GLN A 393 -24.14 11.29 -16.29
N VAL A 394 -24.13 12.17 -15.28
CA VAL A 394 -23.59 11.87 -13.94
C VAL A 394 -24.37 10.77 -13.22
N SER A 395 -25.69 10.70 -13.40
CA SER A 395 -26.53 9.62 -12.83
C SER A 395 -26.31 8.28 -13.54
N GLN A 396 -26.10 8.31 -14.86
CA GLN A 396 -25.76 7.13 -15.68
C GLN A 396 -24.39 6.57 -15.30
N VAL A 397 -23.36 7.42 -15.19
CA VAL A 397 -22.03 7.01 -14.70
C VAL A 397 -22.12 6.43 -13.29
N ALA A 398 -22.90 7.06 -12.40
CA ALA A 398 -23.06 6.56 -11.04
C ALA A 398 -23.69 5.17 -10.96
N ALA A 399 -24.61 4.84 -11.88
CA ALA A 399 -25.18 3.50 -12.00
C ALA A 399 -24.15 2.47 -12.47
N LEU A 400 -23.29 2.82 -13.44
CA LEU A 400 -22.16 1.97 -13.85
C LEU A 400 -21.17 1.75 -12.69
N LEU A 401 -20.81 2.79 -11.94
CA LEU A 401 -19.91 2.64 -10.80
C LEU A 401 -20.52 1.76 -9.68
N ASN A 402 -21.83 1.83 -9.48
CA ASN A 402 -22.53 0.92 -8.58
C ASN A 402 -22.41 -0.54 -9.02
N GLN A 403 -22.45 -0.81 -10.32
CA GLN A 403 -22.23 -2.16 -10.83
C GLN A 403 -20.84 -2.70 -10.46
N ASN A 404 -19.79 -1.88 -10.59
CA ASN A 404 -18.43 -2.29 -10.19
C ASN A 404 -18.32 -2.55 -8.69
N ARG A 405 -18.90 -1.66 -7.88
CA ARG A 405 -18.93 -1.87 -6.43
C ARG A 405 -19.72 -3.13 -6.08
N LEU A 406 -20.82 -3.40 -6.76
CA LEU A 406 -21.58 -4.64 -6.57
C LEU A 406 -20.73 -5.86 -6.95
N ALA A 407 -20.01 -5.83 -8.07
CA ALA A 407 -19.15 -6.91 -8.52
C ALA A 407 -18.00 -7.21 -7.53
N ASP A 408 -17.28 -6.18 -7.06
CA ASP A 408 -16.20 -6.33 -6.08
C ASP A 408 -16.72 -6.91 -4.74
N TRP A 409 -17.93 -6.53 -4.33
CA TRP A 409 -18.50 -6.94 -3.05
C TRP A 409 -19.49 -8.10 -3.15
N ASN A 410 -19.73 -8.71 -4.32
CA ASN A 410 -20.71 -9.79 -4.43
C ASN A 410 -20.38 -10.80 -5.54
N SER A 411 -19.20 -11.42 -5.47
CA SER A 411 -18.75 -12.49 -6.36
C SER A 411 -18.53 -13.81 -5.61
N ARG A 412 -18.27 -14.92 -6.33
CA ARG A 412 -17.79 -16.21 -5.77
C ARG A 412 -16.41 -16.08 -5.11
N LEU A 413 -15.74 -14.94 -5.25
CA LEU A 413 -14.41 -14.67 -4.71
C LEU A 413 -14.47 -13.96 -3.35
N CYS A 414 -15.65 -13.50 -2.92
CA CYS A 414 -15.86 -12.91 -1.61
C CYS A 414 -15.77 -13.97 -0.50
N LEU A 415 -14.57 -14.16 0.06
CA LEU A 415 -14.33 -15.07 1.18
C LEU A 415 -15.20 -14.69 2.39
N TRP A 416 -15.76 -15.68 3.09
CA TRP A 416 -16.45 -15.44 4.34
C TRP A 416 -15.45 -15.17 5.49
N ASP A 417 -15.57 -14.00 6.13
CA ASP A 417 -14.77 -13.62 7.30
C ASP A 417 -15.58 -13.80 8.60
N PRO A 418 -15.27 -14.80 9.45
CA PRO A 418 -15.96 -15.06 10.71
C PRO A 418 -15.55 -14.12 11.87
N HIS A 419 -14.71 -13.11 11.61
CA HIS A 419 -14.07 -12.29 12.65
C HIS A 419 -15.06 -11.64 13.64
N PRO A 420 -14.75 -11.62 14.96
CA PRO A 420 -15.66 -11.14 16.00
C PRO A 420 -16.14 -9.69 15.83
N SER A 421 -15.30 -8.82 15.25
CA SER A 421 -15.62 -7.39 15.06
C SER A 421 -16.71 -7.14 14.00
N LYS A 422 -16.97 -8.12 13.13
CA LYS A 422 -17.91 -7.98 12.01
C LYS A 422 -19.14 -8.88 12.11
N ALA A 423 -19.24 -9.67 13.20
CA ALA A 423 -20.31 -10.65 13.37
C ALA A 423 -20.49 -11.56 12.13
N GLY A 424 -19.38 -11.96 11.49
CA GLY A 424 -19.40 -12.74 10.26
C GLY A 424 -19.86 -11.93 9.03
N GLN A 425 -18.99 -11.71 8.04
CA GLN A 425 -19.41 -11.06 6.78
C GLN A 425 -18.53 -11.51 5.62
N PRO A 426 -19.01 -11.47 4.36
CA PRO A 426 -18.12 -11.71 3.24
C PRO A 426 -17.11 -10.55 3.11
N ALA A 427 -15.89 -10.80 2.67
CA ALA A 427 -14.94 -9.76 2.30
C ALA A 427 -15.25 -9.23 0.88
N ASN A 428 -14.40 -8.34 0.36
CA ASN A 428 -14.42 -7.96 -1.06
C ASN A 428 -13.57 -8.95 -1.88
N THR A 429 -13.65 -8.85 -3.21
CA THR A 429 -13.04 -9.79 -4.16
C THR A 429 -11.50 -9.74 -4.13
N PHE A 430 -10.93 -8.54 -3.98
CA PHE A 430 -9.48 -8.30 -4.14
C PHE A 430 -8.75 -8.15 -2.79
N LEU A 431 -8.72 -9.21 -1.98
CA LEU A 431 -8.10 -9.21 -0.64
C LEU A 431 -6.62 -8.78 -0.62
N ASN A 432 -5.88 -9.16 -1.66
CA ASN A 432 -4.44 -8.94 -1.84
C ASN A 432 -4.13 -8.49 -3.27
N GLN A 433 -5.05 -7.73 -3.90
CA GLN A 433 -4.92 -7.26 -5.29
C GLN A 433 -4.72 -8.42 -6.29
N ALA A 434 -5.42 -9.55 -6.06
CA ALA A 434 -5.42 -10.71 -6.95
C ALA A 434 -6.79 -11.38 -6.99
N ILE A 435 -7.01 -12.20 -8.02
CA ILE A 435 -8.22 -12.99 -8.25
C ILE A 435 -8.08 -14.33 -7.52
N ASN A 436 -8.30 -14.32 -6.21
CA ASN A 436 -8.22 -15.54 -5.40
C ASN A 436 -9.48 -16.38 -5.59
N VAL A 437 -9.33 -17.70 -5.77
CA VAL A 437 -10.47 -18.60 -6.02
C VAL A 437 -10.74 -19.50 -4.79
N PRO A 438 -11.49 -19.00 -3.78
CA PRO A 438 -11.71 -19.72 -2.53
C PRO A 438 -12.58 -20.97 -2.73
N VAL A 439 -12.50 -21.89 -1.78
CA VAL A 439 -13.37 -23.09 -1.74
C VAL A 439 -14.69 -22.84 -1.01
N ASN A 440 -14.81 -21.74 -0.28
CA ASN A 440 -16.04 -21.29 0.35
C ASN A 440 -16.15 -19.77 0.21
N HIS A 441 -17.37 -19.28 0.01
CA HIS A 441 -17.62 -17.86 -0.23
C HIS A 441 -18.95 -17.42 0.36
N GLY A 442 -19.07 -16.12 0.60
CA GLY A 442 -20.30 -15.48 1.02
C GLY A 442 -20.95 -14.72 -0.14
N CYS A 443 -22.25 -14.88 -0.30
CA CYS A 443 -23.09 -14.11 -1.20
C CYS A 443 -23.94 -13.14 -0.38
N ARG A 444 -23.86 -11.84 -0.69
CA ARG A 444 -24.67 -10.81 -0.04
C ARG A 444 -26.08 -10.81 -0.64
N ALA A 445 -27.08 -10.80 0.23
CA ALA A 445 -28.45 -10.48 -0.12
C ALA A 445 -28.62 -8.96 -0.33
N LEU A 446 -29.74 -8.52 -0.92
CA LEU A 446 -29.98 -7.11 -1.22
C LEU A 446 -29.88 -6.21 0.01
N ALA A 447 -30.38 -6.65 1.17
CA ALA A 447 -30.32 -5.89 2.41
C ALA A 447 -28.87 -5.49 2.78
N PHE A 448 -27.91 -6.37 2.54
CA PHE A 448 -26.48 -6.15 2.79
C PHE A 448 -25.77 -5.32 1.71
N LEU A 449 -26.43 -5.11 0.57
CA LEU A 449 -25.94 -4.32 -0.55
C LEU A 449 -26.41 -2.86 -0.50
N THR A 450 -27.30 -2.49 0.44
CA THR A 450 -27.85 -1.12 0.55
C THR A 450 -26.75 -0.05 0.50
N THR A 451 -25.77 -0.11 1.41
CA THR A 451 -24.69 0.90 1.47
C THR A 451 -23.69 0.82 0.30
N ILE A 452 -23.69 -0.31 -0.43
CA ILE A 452 -22.89 -0.50 -1.63
C ILE A 452 -23.55 0.19 -2.83
N LEU A 453 -24.88 0.08 -2.94
CA LEU A 453 -25.71 0.63 -4.01
C LEU A 453 -26.11 2.09 -3.77
N THR A 454 -26.14 2.55 -2.51
CA THR A 454 -26.42 3.96 -2.16
C THR A 454 -25.30 4.54 -1.27
N PRO A 455 -24.06 4.67 -1.76
CA PRO A 455 -22.97 5.17 -0.93
C PRO A 455 -23.10 6.66 -0.64
N GLU A 456 -22.74 7.06 0.58
CA GLU A 456 -22.58 8.47 0.94
C GLU A 456 -21.32 9.04 0.31
N ARG A 457 -21.40 10.30 -0.16
CA ARG A 457 -20.27 11.02 -0.78
C ARG A 457 -20.20 12.41 -0.18
N LYS A 458 -18.98 12.84 0.16
CA LYS A 458 -18.73 14.22 0.59
C LYS A 458 -18.62 15.09 -0.68
N PRO A 459 -19.53 16.04 -0.92
CA PRO A 459 -19.42 16.91 -2.08
C PRO A 459 -18.23 17.84 -1.94
N THR A 460 -17.64 18.21 -3.06
CA THR A 460 -16.62 19.27 -3.16
C THR A 460 -16.86 20.02 -4.47
N GLN A 461 -16.64 21.32 -4.49
CA GLN A 461 -16.76 22.10 -5.71
C GLN A 461 -15.40 22.17 -6.39
N VAL A 462 -15.24 21.56 -7.57
CA VAL A 462 -14.11 21.88 -8.45
C VAL A 462 -14.43 23.12 -9.28
N ILE A 463 -13.42 23.96 -9.50
CA ILE A 463 -13.55 25.23 -10.22
C ILE A 463 -12.93 25.09 -11.62
N GLY A 464 -11.86 24.32 -11.72
CA GLY A 464 -11.18 23.98 -12.96
C GLY A 464 -12.04 23.19 -13.94
N ARG A 465 -11.82 23.40 -15.24
CA ARG A 465 -12.43 22.55 -16.28
C ARG A 465 -11.64 21.25 -16.37
N GLY A 466 -12.33 20.12 -16.41
CA GLY A 466 -11.71 18.81 -16.57
C GLY A 466 -12.06 18.15 -17.91
N LEU A 467 -11.05 17.74 -18.65
CA LEU A 467 -11.17 16.86 -19.82
C LEU A 467 -10.58 15.49 -19.49
N VAL A 468 -11.34 14.42 -19.73
CA VAL A 468 -10.88 13.04 -19.54
C VAL A 468 -10.94 12.30 -20.87
N SER A 469 -9.86 11.64 -21.24
CA SER A 469 -9.77 10.83 -22.46
C SER A 469 -9.18 9.45 -22.18
N LEU A 470 -9.45 8.49 -23.07
CA LEU A 470 -8.76 7.20 -23.06
C LEU A 470 -7.68 7.17 -24.14
N SER A 471 -6.43 7.35 -23.76
CA SER A 471 -5.32 7.37 -24.70
C SER A 471 -4.03 6.90 -24.07
N ASP A 472 -3.22 6.28 -24.91
CA ASP A 472 -1.84 5.94 -24.62
C ASP A 472 -1.01 7.22 -24.44
N ALA A 473 -0.20 7.28 -23.38
CA ALA A 473 0.67 8.40 -23.07
C ALA A 473 1.65 8.75 -24.22
N ARG A 474 2.01 7.77 -25.04
CA ARG A 474 2.90 7.92 -26.21
C ARG A 474 2.27 8.67 -27.39
N ALA A 475 0.93 8.83 -27.41
CA ALA A 475 0.19 9.37 -28.56
C ALA A 475 -0.77 10.52 -28.19
N LEU A 476 -0.63 11.11 -27.00
CA LEU A 476 -1.44 12.24 -26.55
C LEU A 476 -1.14 13.49 -27.39
N GLY A 477 -2.19 14.28 -27.68
CA GLY A 477 -2.09 15.54 -28.43
C GLY A 477 -2.44 16.80 -27.65
N GLN A 478 -2.78 16.68 -26.36
CA GLN A 478 -3.19 17.82 -25.53
C GLN A 478 -1.96 18.57 -25.00
N GLU A 479 -1.90 19.88 -25.21
CA GLU A 479 -0.88 20.73 -24.59
C GLU A 479 -1.26 21.06 -23.13
N CYS A 480 -0.29 20.91 -22.21
CA CYS A 480 -0.44 21.21 -20.80
C CYS A 480 0.72 22.08 -20.29
N SER A 481 0.44 23.00 -19.35
CA SER A 481 1.46 23.82 -18.70
C SER A 481 2.34 22.99 -17.75
N PHE A 482 1.72 21.99 -17.11
CA PHE A 482 2.37 21.05 -16.21
C PHE A 482 1.92 19.65 -16.56
N TRP A 483 2.83 18.69 -16.50
CA TRP A 483 2.47 17.27 -16.40
C TRP A 483 2.79 16.80 -14.99
N ILE A 484 1.83 16.20 -14.28
CA ILE A 484 2.05 15.59 -12.98
C ILE A 484 1.57 14.16 -13.11
N THR A 485 2.46 13.20 -12.91
CA THR A 485 2.22 11.79 -13.23
C THR A 485 2.73 10.87 -12.15
N ASP A 486 1.99 9.78 -11.92
CA ASP A 486 2.36 8.64 -11.09
C ASP A 486 2.26 7.36 -11.94
N PRO A 487 3.21 7.12 -12.86
CA PRO A 487 3.12 5.96 -13.74
C PRO A 487 3.39 4.66 -12.95
N GLY A 488 2.86 3.54 -13.43
CA GLY A 488 3.10 2.24 -12.81
C GLY A 488 4.58 1.84 -12.89
N TYR A 489 5.27 1.80 -11.74
CA TYR A 489 6.64 1.31 -11.63
C TYR A 489 6.67 -0.09 -11.00
N GLY A 490 7.19 -1.08 -11.74
CA GLY A 490 7.44 -2.43 -11.25
C GLY A 490 6.21 -3.35 -11.19
N ASP A 491 6.48 -4.66 -11.20
CA ASP A 491 5.51 -5.74 -11.44
C ASP A 491 4.60 -6.09 -10.24
N ALA A 492 4.28 -5.15 -9.34
CA ALA A 492 3.58 -5.49 -8.10
C ALA A 492 2.10 -5.87 -8.32
N VAL A 493 1.41 -5.25 -9.29
CA VAL A 493 -0.04 -5.43 -9.51
C VAL A 493 -0.39 -5.41 -11.00
N ASN A 494 -1.01 -6.50 -11.50
CA ASN A 494 -1.49 -6.63 -12.88
C ASN A 494 -2.84 -5.91 -13.09
N TYR A 495 -2.83 -4.57 -13.11
CA TYR A 495 -4.04 -3.75 -13.19
C TYR A 495 -4.86 -3.98 -14.47
N ASP A 496 -4.22 -4.24 -15.62
CA ASP A 496 -4.93 -4.56 -16.86
C ASP A 496 -5.79 -5.82 -16.71
N GLU A 497 -5.19 -6.93 -16.28
CA GLU A 497 -5.91 -8.18 -16.11
C GLU A 497 -7.02 -8.08 -15.07
N ILE A 498 -6.77 -7.38 -13.96
CA ILE A 498 -7.76 -7.19 -12.90
C ILE A 498 -8.90 -6.27 -13.36
N SER A 499 -8.61 -5.27 -14.18
CA SER A 499 -9.63 -4.34 -14.67
C SER A 499 -10.68 -5.01 -15.56
N GLU A 500 -10.33 -6.11 -16.23
CA GLU A 500 -11.25 -6.87 -17.09
C GLU A 500 -12.42 -7.47 -16.32
N PHE A 501 -12.22 -7.82 -15.05
CA PHE A 501 -13.30 -8.22 -14.15
C PHE A 501 -14.42 -7.16 -14.09
N PHE A 502 -14.05 -5.88 -14.14
CA PHE A 502 -14.98 -4.76 -14.14
C PHE A 502 -15.46 -4.40 -15.55
N LEU A 503 -14.55 -4.38 -16.53
CA LEU A 503 -14.88 -4.06 -17.92
C LEU A 503 -15.90 -5.04 -18.52
N ALA A 504 -15.87 -6.30 -18.09
CA ALA A 504 -16.84 -7.31 -18.51
C ALA A 504 -18.30 -6.96 -18.10
N TRP A 505 -18.48 -6.12 -17.08
CA TRP A 505 -19.79 -5.54 -16.75
C TRP A 505 -20.08 -4.25 -17.49
N TYR A 506 -19.07 -3.55 -18.00
CA TYR A 506 -19.21 -2.26 -18.67
C TYR A 506 -19.50 -2.37 -20.16
N ASP A 507 -18.93 -3.38 -20.82
CA ASP A 507 -19.16 -3.80 -22.21
C ASP A 507 -19.84 -2.71 -23.07
N LYS A 508 -21.08 -2.95 -23.51
CA LYS A 508 -21.84 -2.04 -24.39
C LYS A 508 -22.23 -0.72 -23.75
N ARG A 509 -22.37 -0.68 -22.42
CA ARG A 509 -22.91 0.47 -21.70
C ARG A 509 -21.91 1.62 -21.61
N LEU A 510 -20.62 1.30 -21.44
CA LEU A 510 -19.58 2.32 -21.39
C LEU A 510 -19.46 3.06 -22.72
N THR A 511 -19.43 2.34 -23.85
CA THR A 511 -19.33 2.95 -25.18
C THR A 511 -20.60 3.69 -25.59
N ASN A 512 -21.77 3.30 -25.07
CA ASN A 512 -23.00 4.07 -25.27
C ASN A 512 -22.95 5.42 -24.55
N LEU A 513 -22.35 5.46 -23.35
CA LEU A 513 -22.24 6.66 -22.52
C LEU A 513 -21.10 7.57 -22.95
N PHE A 514 -20.03 6.99 -23.47
CA PHE A 514 -18.85 7.65 -24.01
C PHE A 514 -18.51 7.06 -25.39
N PRO A 515 -19.11 7.58 -26.48
CA PRO A 515 -18.95 7.02 -27.84
C PRO A 515 -17.50 6.98 -28.36
N ASP A 516 -16.65 7.90 -27.88
CA ASP A 516 -15.23 7.97 -28.27
C ASP A 516 -14.33 7.04 -27.44
N TRP A 517 -14.90 6.33 -26.46
CA TRP A 517 -14.17 5.43 -25.56
C TRP A 517 -14.27 3.98 -26.04
N TYR A 518 -13.30 3.16 -25.64
CA TYR A 518 -13.33 1.70 -25.79
C TYR A 518 -13.60 1.04 -24.43
N ALA A 519 -14.02 -0.23 -24.45
CA ALA A 519 -14.31 -1.03 -23.26
C ALA A 519 -13.35 -2.24 -23.10
N ASP A 520 -12.12 -2.08 -23.58
CA ASP A 520 -11.06 -3.10 -23.58
C ASP A 520 -9.90 -2.65 -22.68
N SER A 521 -9.22 -3.59 -22.01
CA SER A 521 -8.12 -3.27 -21.07
C SER A 521 -6.86 -2.78 -21.75
N ARG A 522 -6.72 -2.98 -23.07
CA ARG A 522 -5.56 -2.66 -23.88
C ARG A 522 -4.26 -3.24 -23.31
N ARG A 523 -4.32 -4.44 -22.70
CA ARG A 523 -3.19 -5.10 -22.03
C ARG A 523 -1.89 -5.11 -22.85
N ALA A 524 -2.00 -5.21 -24.18
CA ALA A 524 -0.86 -5.24 -25.11
C ALA A 524 -0.15 -3.88 -25.28
N HIS A 525 -0.84 -2.79 -24.98
CA HIS A 525 -0.33 -1.42 -25.06
C HIS A 525 0.15 -0.89 -23.70
N ASN A 526 -0.12 -1.61 -22.61
CA ASN A 526 0.37 -1.20 -21.31
C ASN A 526 1.89 -1.17 -21.29
N ILE A 527 2.44 -0.09 -20.75
CA ILE A 527 3.86 0.02 -20.42
C ILE A 527 4.08 -0.88 -19.19
N LYS A 528 4.43 -2.15 -19.44
CA LYS A 528 4.69 -3.17 -18.41
C LYS A 528 6.18 -3.44 -18.26
N GLY A 529 6.55 -3.93 -17.07
CA GLY A 529 7.68 -4.84 -16.92
C GLY A 529 8.99 -4.23 -16.44
N GLU A 530 9.94 -5.13 -16.23
CA GLU A 530 11.37 -4.87 -16.12
C GLU A 530 12.03 -4.96 -17.50
N GLY A 531 13.07 -4.16 -17.75
CA GLY A 531 13.93 -4.30 -18.93
C GLY A 531 13.67 -3.31 -20.07
N GLU A 532 13.95 -3.72 -21.30
CA GLU A 532 14.10 -2.83 -22.46
C GLU A 532 12.79 -2.15 -22.90
N LEU A 533 11.72 -2.93 -23.11
CA LEU A 533 10.45 -2.42 -23.63
C LEU A 533 9.80 -1.42 -22.68
N PHE A 534 9.96 -1.62 -21.36
CA PHE A 534 9.51 -0.67 -20.35
C PHE A 534 10.21 0.69 -20.48
N ARG A 535 11.55 0.70 -20.58
CA ARG A 535 12.34 1.92 -20.72
C ARG A 535 12.02 2.67 -22.01
N LEU A 536 11.89 1.95 -23.12
CA LEU A 536 11.52 2.53 -24.40
C LEU A 536 10.12 3.15 -24.34
N GLY A 537 9.12 2.42 -23.84
CA GLY A 537 7.76 2.92 -23.73
C GLY A 537 7.64 4.15 -22.81
N LEU A 538 8.35 4.14 -21.68
CA LEU A 538 8.38 5.28 -20.75
C LEU A 538 9.11 6.49 -21.35
N THR A 539 10.19 6.26 -22.11
CA THR A 539 10.92 7.32 -22.84
C THR A 539 10.04 7.94 -23.92
N GLU A 540 9.34 7.14 -24.73
CA GLU A 540 8.40 7.62 -25.73
C GLU A 540 7.27 8.45 -25.09
N ALA A 541 6.71 7.96 -23.97
CA ALA A 541 5.67 8.67 -23.25
C ALA A 541 6.18 10.05 -22.77
N TYR A 542 7.27 10.10 -22.01
CA TYR A 542 7.80 11.37 -21.49
C TYR A 542 8.33 12.31 -22.58
N SER A 543 8.85 11.77 -23.68
CA SER A 543 9.20 12.56 -24.88
C SER A 543 7.95 13.20 -25.48
N ASN A 544 6.84 12.45 -25.58
CA ASN A 544 5.58 12.97 -26.07
C ASN A 544 4.99 14.03 -25.13
N LEU A 545 5.03 13.82 -23.81
CA LEU A 545 4.63 14.83 -22.83
C LEU A 545 5.50 16.09 -22.93
N ALA A 546 6.80 15.93 -23.20
CA ALA A 546 7.71 17.06 -23.39
C ALA A 546 7.35 17.83 -24.67
N ALA A 547 7.05 17.14 -25.78
CA ALA A 547 6.60 17.79 -27.00
C ALA A 547 5.33 18.65 -26.79
N HIS A 548 4.43 18.22 -25.90
CA HIS A 548 3.17 18.90 -25.57
C HIS A 548 3.21 19.70 -24.26
N MET A 549 4.36 20.30 -23.97
CA MET A 549 4.59 21.17 -22.82
C MET A 549 5.36 22.41 -23.27
N PRO A 550 5.11 23.62 -22.75
CA PRO A 550 5.92 24.79 -23.09
C PRO A 550 7.33 24.71 -22.47
N ASP A 551 8.28 25.49 -23.00
CA ASP A 551 9.67 25.50 -22.54
C ASP A 551 9.84 25.96 -21.08
N ASN A 552 8.89 26.77 -20.57
CA ASN A 552 8.84 27.23 -19.18
C ASN A 552 7.92 26.37 -18.28
N GLY A 553 7.39 25.26 -18.82
CA GLY A 553 6.57 24.27 -18.13
C GLY A 553 7.40 23.27 -17.33
N TYR A 554 6.70 22.36 -16.64
CA TYR A 554 7.35 21.32 -15.83
C TYR A 554 6.66 19.97 -15.99
N GLN A 555 7.45 18.92 -15.82
CA GLN A 555 6.93 17.59 -15.55
C GLN A 555 7.28 17.19 -14.13
N VAL A 556 6.34 16.57 -13.42
CA VAL A 556 6.52 16.04 -12.08
C VAL A 556 6.28 14.54 -12.15
N ILE A 557 7.31 13.79 -11.79
CA ILE A 557 7.25 12.33 -11.71
C ILE A 557 7.24 11.95 -10.25
N MET A 558 6.16 11.32 -9.80
CA MET A 558 6.13 10.63 -8.51
C MET A 558 6.80 9.27 -8.70
N PHE A 559 7.85 8.98 -7.94
CA PHE A 559 8.64 7.77 -8.08
C PHE A 559 9.29 7.37 -6.76
N THR A 560 9.25 6.08 -6.42
CA THR A 560 10.04 5.52 -5.32
C THR A 560 10.45 4.10 -5.62
N HIS A 561 11.76 3.84 -5.54
CA HIS A 561 12.33 2.50 -5.64
C HIS A 561 13.63 2.41 -4.83
N GLN A 562 13.93 1.24 -4.26
CA GLN A 562 15.17 1.01 -3.48
C GLN A 562 16.35 0.60 -4.36
N ASP A 563 16.08 -0.03 -5.51
CA ASP A 563 17.12 -0.53 -6.42
C ASP A 563 17.76 0.63 -7.23
N PRO A 564 19.08 0.86 -7.11
CA PRO A 564 19.81 1.87 -7.89
C PRO A 564 19.68 1.67 -9.41
N SER A 565 19.48 0.43 -9.87
CA SER A 565 19.32 0.13 -11.30
C SER A 565 18.03 0.71 -11.87
N VAL A 566 16.95 0.77 -11.08
CA VAL A 566 15.69 1.41 -11.51
C VAL A 566 15.83 2.93 -11.54
N TRP A 567 16.57 3.51 -10.58
CA TRP A 567 16.94 4.94 -10.63
C TRP A 567 17.76 5.28 -11.88
N ALA A 568 18.66 4.39 -12.29
CA ALA A 568 19.43 4.55 -13.53
C ALA A 568 18.53 4.53 -14.77
N ASP A 569 17.54 3.63 -14.80
CA ASP A 569 16.58 3.52 -15.91
C ASP A 569 15.66 4.76 -16.01
N VAL A 570 15.19 5.27 -14.87
CA VAL A 570 14.44 6.54 -14.81
C VAL A 570 15.32 7.71 -15.24
N GLY A 571 16.57 7.75 -14.78
CA GLY A 571 17.55 8.77 -15.18
C GLY A 571 17.81 8.78 -16.69
N LEU A 572 18.01 7.59 -17.28
CA LEU A 572 18.14 7.38 -18.72
C LEU A 572 16.90 7.85 -19.48
N THR A 573 15.72 7.49 -18.99
CA THR A 573 14.43 7.87 -19.58
C THR A 573 14.27 9.39 -19.63
N ILE A 574 14.51 10.06 -18.49
CA ILE A 574 14.45 11.52 -18.38
C ILE A 574 15.46 12.17 -19.33
N TRP A 575 16.69 11.66 -19.35
CA TRP A 575 17.76 12.20 -20.18
C TRP A 575 17.42 12.09 -21.67
N ALA A 576 16.96 10.91 -22.11
CA ALA A 576 16.57 10.61 -23.48
C ALA A 576 15.33 11.40 -23.93
N ALA A 577 14.38 11.63 -23.02
CA ALA A 577 13.19 12.45 -23.30
C ALA A 577 13.47 13.96 -23.47
N GLY A 578 14.75 14.37 -23.41
CA GLY A 578 15.11 15.78 -23.51
C GLY A 578 14.79 16.58 -22.23
N LEU A 579 14.63 15.89 -21.11
CA LEU A 579 14.30 16.49 -19.82
C LEU A 579 15.53 16.58 -18.93
N GLN A 580 15.47 17.50 -17.98
CA GLN A 580 16.46 17.71 -16.94
C GLN A 580 15.78 17.73 -15.57
N VAL A 581 16.34 16.99 -14.61
CA VAL A 581 15.95 17.09 -13.19
C VAL A 581 16.42 18.43 -12.65
N VAL A 582 15.50 19.23 -12.11
CA VAL A 582 15.80 20.53 -11.50
C VAL A 582 15.90 20.37 -9.99
N THR A 583 15.00 19.61 -9.40
CA THR A 583 14.97 19.33 -7.96
C THR A 583 14.18 18.06 -7.71
N ALA A 584 14.33 17.49 -6.52
CA ALA A 584 13.47 16.42 -6.03
C ALA A 584 12.98 16.76 -4.63
N TRP A 585 11.77 16.31 -4.33
CA TRP A 585 11.16 16.47 -3.02
C TRP A 585 10.74 15.10 -2.51
N THR A 586 11.11 14.76 -1.28
CA THR A 586 10.61 13.55 -0.63
C THR A 586 9.37 13.91 0.18
N VAL A 587 8.28 13.20 -0.05
CA VAL A 587 7.01 13.36 0.66
C VAL A 587 6.76 12.09 1.47
N ALA A 588 6.58 12.22 2.79
CA ALA A 588 6.15 11.10 3.62
C ALA A 588 4.70 10.72 3.24
N THR A 589 4.51 9.53 2.67
CA THR A 589 3.22 9.13 2.07
C THR A 589 2.45 8.10 2.89
N GLU A 590 3.01 7.56 3.98
CA GLU A 590 2.31 6.60 4.85
C GLU A 590 1.81 7.25 6.14
N THR A 591 0.48 7.26 6.33
CA THR A 591 -0.12 7.42 7.65
C THR A 591 -0.15 6.06 8.34
N GLY A 592 0.27 5.98 9.61
CA GLY A 592 0.30 4.75 10.42
C GLY A 592 -1.05 4.02 10.63
N SER A 593 -2.10 4.39 9.90
CA SER A 593 -3.48 3.92 10.04
C SER A 593 -3.88 2.78 9.08
N THR A 594 -3.00 2.34 8.16
CA THR A 594 -3.24 1.16 7.32
C THR A 594 -2.32 -0.01 7.71
N GLY A 595 -2.63 -0.66 8.83
CA GLY A 595 -1.94 -1.84 9.37
C GLY A 595 -2.01 -3.12 8.52
N LEU A 596 -2.24 -3.02 7.20
CA LEU A 596 -2.32 -4.15 6.26
C LEU A 596 -1.03 -4.38 5.46
N ARG A 597 0.00 -3.52 5.56
CA ARG A 597 1.27 -3.67 4.84
C ARG A 597 2.48 -3.62 5.79
N GLN A 598 2.65 -4.68 6.59
CA GLN A 598 3.94 -4.92 7.26
C GLN A 598 4.94 -5.51 6.26
N GLY A 599 5.73 -4.66 5.61
CA GLY A 599 6.82 -5.04 4.70
C GLY A 599 7.96 -4.00 4.68
N ASN A 600 9.07 -4.31 4.01
CA ASN A 600 10.27 -3.45 3.86
C ASN A 600 10.06 -2.26 2.88
N TYR A 601 8.87 -1.65 2.87
CA TYR A 601 8.56 -0.58 1.91
C TYR A 601 9.16 0.76 2.36
N VAL A 602 9.64 1.52 1.38
CA VAL A 602 10.14 2.89 1.53
C VAL A 602 9.01 3.77 2.06
N GLN A 603 9.27 4.51 3.13
CA GLN A 603 8.26 5.29 3.86
C GLN A 603 7.88 6.63 3.19
N GLY A 604 8.50 6.98 2.05
CA GLY A 604 8.26 8.23 1.33
C GLY A 604 8.29 8.11 -0.20
N THR A 605 7.52 8.98 -0.87
CA THR A 605 7.50 9.15 -2.33
C THR A 605 8.42 10.27 -2.77
N VAL A 606 9.28 10.05 -3.78
CA VAL A 606 10.09 11.13 -4.37
C VAL A 606 9.35 11.77 -5.54
N CYS A 607 9.13 13.07 -5.47
CA CYS A 607 8.62 13.90 -6.56
C CYS A 607 9.79 14.53 -7.30
N LEU A 608 10.15 13.98 -8.46
CA LEU A 608 11.16 14.54 -9.36
C LEU A 608 10.54 15.68 -10.18
N ILE A 609 11.10 16.88 -10.06
CA ILE A 609 10.67 18.07 -10.80
C ILE A 609 11.58 18.26 -11.99
N LEU A 610 11.01 18.18 -13.19
CA LEU A 610 11.71 18.19 -14.46
C LEU A 610 11.36 19.43 -15.28
N ARG A 611 12.31 19.86 -16.11
CA ARG A 611 12.09 20.85 -17.19
C ARG A 611 12.64 20.33 -18.50
N LYS A 612 12.20 20.92 -19.60
CA LYS A 612 12.88 20.74 -20.88
C LYS A 612 14.31 21.22 -20.80
N ARG A 613 15.22 20.45 -21.37
CA ARG A 613 16.59 20.88 -21.62
C ARG A 613 16.59 21.78 -22.86
N VAL A 614 16.89 23.05 -22.67
CA VAL A 614 16.93 24.07 -23.75
C VAL A 614 18.34 24.32 -24.29
N GLY A 615 19.37 23.69 -23.70
CA GLY A 615 20.78 23.85 -24.09
C GLY A 615 21.43 22.53 -24.53
N ASN A 616 22.55 22.65 -25.24
CA ASN A 616 23.31 21.52 -25.79
C ASN A 616 24.67 21.36 -25.11
N ALA A 617 24.68 21.29 -23.77
CA ALA A 617 25.93 21.16 -23.02
C ALA A 617 26.56 19.76 -23.20
N PHE A 618 27.85 19.72 -23.49
CA PHE A 618 28.64 18.49 -23.56
C PHE A 618 29.46 18.31 -22.27
N GLY A 619 29.46 17.11 -21.70
CA GLY A 619 30.21 16.80 -20.48
C GLY A 619 31.18 15.63 -20.65
N TYR A 620 32.34 15.69 -20.00
CA TYR A 620 33.26 14.55 -19.88
C TYR A 620 33.02 13.82 -18.57
N LEU A 621 33.08 12.49 -18.58
CA LEU A 621 32.89 11.67 -17.37
C LEU A 621 33.84 12.03 -16.22
N SER A 622 35.07 12.45 -16.54
CA SER A 622 36.07 12.88 -15.55
C SER A 622 35.64 14.11 -14.76
N ASP A 623 34.83 14.97 -15.37
CA ASP A 623 34.44 16.27 -14.81
C ASP A 623 33.09 16.14 -14.10
N ILE A 624 32.19 15.33 -14.65
CA ILE A 624 30.86 15.05 -14.08
C ILE A 624 30.96 14.38 -12.70
N HIS A 625 31.94 13.51 -12.49
CA HIS A 625 32.07 12.79 -11.23
C HIS A 625 32.29 13.75 -10.03
N PRO A 626 33.29 14.65 -10.05
CA PRO A 626 33.43 15.71 -9.04
C PRO A 626 32.16 16.57 -8.88
N GLU A 627 31.48 16.92 -9.97
CA GLU A 627 30.26 17.73 -9.92
C GLU A 627 29.12 17.00 -9.18
N ILE A 628 28.94 15.70 -9.42
CA ILE A 628 27.97 14.87 -8.68
C ILE A 628 28.31 14.86 -7.19
N GLU A 629 29.58 14.66 -6.82
CA GLU A 629 29.98 14.65 -5.41
C GLU A 629 29.71 15.98 -4.71
N GLU A 630 30.00 17.10 -5.38
CA GLU A 630 29.73 18.43 -4.87
C GLU A 630 28.23 18.69 -4.71
N GLU A 631 27.44 18.30 -5.71
CA GLU A 631 25.99 18.49 -5.69
C GLU A 631 25.32 17.64 -4.61
N VAL A 632 25.72 16.37 -4.47
CA VAL A 632 25.26 15.49 -3.38
C VAL A 632 25.58 16.12 -2.03
N ARG A 633 26.82 16.60 -1.83
CA ARG A 633 27.21 17.25 -0.57
C ARG A 633 26.36 18.47 -0.27
N ARG A 634 26.17 19.34 -1.26
CA ARG A 634 25.36 20.57 -1.15
C ARG A 634 23.90 20.25 -0.80
N GLN A 635 23.32 19.22 -1.42
CA GLN A 635 21.95 18.78 -1.14
C GLN A 635 21.80 18.26 0.29
N LEU A 636 22.74 17.43 0.75
CA LEU A 636 22.74 16.88 2.12
C LEU A 636 22.93 17.96 3.18
N GLU A 637 23.82 18.93 2.94
CA GLU A 637 24.01 20.09 3.82
C GLU A 637 22.72 20.92 3.93
N THR A 638 22.02 21.12 2.81
CA THR A 638 20.74 21.84 2.79
C THR A 638 19.68 21.10 3.61
N MET A 639 19.55 19.79 3.44
CA MET A 639 18.60 18.97 4.20
C MET A 639 18.91 19.02 5.70
N ARG A 640 20.18 18.91 6.10
CA ARG A 640 20.59 19.01 7.51
C ARG A 640 20.30 20.37 8.12
N ALA A 641 20.42 21.45 7.35
CA ALA A 641 20.11 22.79 7.84
C ALA A 641 18.60 23.02 8.06
N LEU A 642 17.75 22.23 7.39
CA LEU A 642 16.30 22.24 7.55
C LEU A 642 15.79 21.28 8.64
N ASP A 643 16.64 20.37 9.09
CA ASP A 643 16.31 19.31 10.03
C ASP A 643 16.36 19.83 11.48
N ASP A 644 15.34 19.51 12.29
CA ASP A 644 15.32 19.92 13.71
C ASP A 644 16.27 19.02 14.53
N ASP A 645 16.96 19.63 15.51
CA ASP A 645 17.86 18.92 16.42
C ASP A 645 17.11 18.04 17.43
N ALA A 646 15.88 18.42 17.80
CA ALA A 646 15.04 17.74 18.78
C ALA A 646 14.13 16.67 18.15
N ASP A 647 13.70 16.87 16.90
CA ASP A 647 12.76 16.00 16.17
C ASP A 647 13.17 15.88 14.68
N PRO A 648 14.14 15.01 14.36
CA PRO A 648 14.67 14.91 13.00
C PRO A 648 13.61 14.43 12.01
N SER A 649 13.42 15.20 10.94
CA SER A 649 12.42 14.99 9.88
C SER A 649 12.90 14.04 8.77
N PHE A 650 14.20 13.71 8.71
CA PHE A 650 14.79 12.90 7.64
C PHE A 650 15.50 11.65 8.18
N GLY A 651 15.21 10.49 7.60
CA GLY A 651 15.93 9.23 7.82
C GLY A 651 17.06 9.01 6.80
N ASP A 652 17.87 7.97 7.02
CA ASP A 652 18.98 7.62 6.12
C ASP A 652 18.50 7.30 4.69
N ALA A 653 17.33 6.68 4.55
CA ALA A 653 16.72 6.42 3.26
C ALA A 653 16.42 7.73 2.50
N ASP A 654 15.96 8.78 3.19
CA ASP A 654 15.68 10.08 2.58
C ASP A 654 16.96 10.76 2.07
N TYR A 655 18.05 10.65 2.82
CA TYR A 655 19.36 11.15 2.39
C TYR A 655 19.91 10.38 1.17
N GLN A 656 19.69 9.07 1.10
CA GLN A 656 20.05 8.27 -0.08
C GLN A 656 19.22 8.67 -1.31
N LEU A 657 17.91 8.86 -1.14
CA LEU A 657 17.02 9.33 -2.20
C LEU A 657 17.43 10.72 -2.71
N ALA A 658 17.79 11.63 -1.80
CA ALA A 658 18.29 12.95 -2.15
C ALA A 658 19.61 12.87 -2.93
N ALA A 659 20.47 11.91 -2.62
CA ALA A 659 21.71 11.67 -3.37
C ALA A 659 21.45 11.20 -4.80
N TYR A 660 20.48 10.30 -5.00
CA TYR A 660 20.05 9.88 -6.33
C TYR A 660 19.53 11.07 -7.14
N ALA A 661 18.64 11.87 -6.56
CA ALA A 661 18.12 13.07 -7.21
C ALA A 661 19.21 14.09 -7.56
N ALA A 662 20.15 14.32 -6.65
CA ALA A 662 21.30 15.21 -6.86
C ALA A 662 22.18 14.72 -8.02
N ALA A 663 22.47 13.41 -8.08
CA ALA A 663 23.21 12.84 -9.19
C ALA A 663 22.47 12.99 -10.52
N LEU A 664 21.17 12.69 -10.55
CA LEU A 664 20.36 12.84 -11.75
C LEU A 664 20.29 14.29 -12.23
N ARG A 665 20.28 15.26 -11.32
CA ARG A 665 20.31 16.69 -11.66
C ARG A 665 21.57 17.08 -12.44
N VAL A 666 22.74 16.62 -12.01
CA VAL A 666 24.00 16.87 -12.72
C VAL A 666 24.02 16.10 -14.04
N LEU A 667 23.66 14.82 -14.04
CA LEU A 667 23.70 14.00 -15.25
C LEU A 667 22.80 14.53 -16.37
N THR A 668 21.56 14.87 -16.02
CA THR A 668 20.53 15.26 -17.01
C THR A 668 20.68 16.70 -17.51
N GLN A 669 21.62 17.48 -16.98
CA GLN A 669 21.92 18.84 -17.47
C GLN A 669 22.63 18.87 -18.82
N TYR A 670 23.42 17.82 -19.12
CA TYR A 670 24.13 17.68 -20.37
C TYR A 670 23.22 17.10 -21.45
N SER A 671 23.37 17.54 -22.70
CA SER A 671 22.75 16.89 -23.85
C SER A 671 23.52 15.65 -24.29
N GLU A 672 24.84 15.67 -24.13
CA GLU A 672 25.75 14.59 -24.52
C GLU A 672 26.83 14.42 -23.44
N ILE A 673 27.15 13.17 -23.13
CA ILE A 673 28.23 12.82 -22.20
C ILE A 673 29.20 11.90 -22.93
N ASP A 674 30.49 12.21 -22.86
CA ASP A 674 31.53 11.40 -23.49
C ASP A 674 31.41 9.92 -23.10
N ALA A 675 31.59 9.04 -24.08
CA ALA A 675 31.50 7.59 -23.94
C ALA A 675 30.13 6.99 -23.56
N ILE A 676 29.06 7.79 -23.38
CA ILE A 676 27.71 7.27 -23.15
C ILE A 676 26.84 7.45 -24.41
N ASP A 677 26.44 6.33 -25.00
CA ASP A 677 25.46 6.27 -26.09
C ASP A 677 24.07 5.96 -25.50
N ILE A 678 23.17 6.94 -25.54
CA ILE A 678 21.82 6.85 -24.97
C ILE A 678 21.00 5.74 -25.62
N GLU A 679 20.98 5.69 -26.95
CA GLU A 679 20.17 4.72 -27.70
C GLU A 679 20.64 3.30 -27.41
N ARG A 680 21.96 3.11 -27.32
CA ARG A 680 22.55 1.84 -26.93
C ARG A 680 22.21 1.46 -25.49
N GLU A 681 22.25 2.38 -24.54
CA GLU A 681 21.93 2.07 -23.13
C GLU A 681 20.44 1.80 -22.90
N LEU A 682 19.55 2.50 -23.63
CA LEU A 682 18.10 2.25 -23.61
C LEU A 682 17.71 0.89 -24.20
N SER A 683 18.43 0.42 -25.23
CA SER A 683 18.20 -0.88 -25.88
C SER A 683 18.99 -2.04 -25.24
N ARG A 684 19.88 -1.75 -24.28
CA ARG A 684 20.75 -2.78 -23.67
C ARG A 684 19.97 -3.73 -22.75
N PRO A 685 19.98 -5.06 -22.98
CA PRO A 685 19.35 -6.00 -22.06
C PRO A 685 20.10 -6.09 -20.72
N ARG A 686 19.37 -6.30 -19.62
CA ARG A 686 19.98 -6.46 -18.29
C ARG A 686 20.75 -7.79 -18.22
N VAL A 687 22.05 -7.71 -17.97
CA VAL A 687 22.91 -8.86 -17.69
C VAL A 687 23.32 -8.83 -16.22
N ARG A 688 23.05 -9.90 -15.48
CA ARG A 688 23.33 -9.98 -14.05
C ARG A 688 24.83 -9.78 -13.77
N GLY A 689 25.15 -8.73 -13.00
CA GLY A 689 26.52 -8.38 -12.61
C GLY A 689 27.21 -7.37 -13.53
N GLU A 690 26.60 -7.06 -14.68
CA GLU A 690 27.06 -5.99 -15.57
C GLU A 690 26.37 -4.67 -15.19
N LYS A 691 27.16 -3.60 -15.02
CA LYS A 691 26.65 -2.27 -14.65
C LYS A 691 26.90 -1.28 -15.80
N SER A 692 25.90 -0.48 -16.15
CA SER A 692 26.10 0.66 -17.06
C SER A 692 26.94 1.74 -16.38
N GLU A 693 27.56 2.62 -17.16
CA GLU A 693 28.30 3.75 -16.60
C GLU A 693 27.38 4.66 -15.76
N ILE A 694 26.12 4.83 -16.17
CA ILE A 694 25.12 5.60 -15.42
C ILE A 694 24.82 4.93 -14.07
N THR A 695 24.63 3.61 -14.04
CA THR A 695 24.44 2.88 -12.77
C THR A 695 25.66 3.05 -11.86
N ARG A 696 26.89 3.02 -12.39
CA ARG A 696 28.10 3.25 -11.59
C ARG A 696 28.14 4.65 -10.99
N LEU A 697 27.83 5.69 -11.78
CA LEU A 697 27.78 7.08 -11.31
C LEU A 697 26.74 7.27 -10.19
N ILE A 698 25.57 6.63 -10.35
CA ILE A 698 24.49 6.66 -9.35
C ILE A 698 24.90 5.94 -8.07
N GLU A 699 25.49 4.75 -8.15
CA GLU A 699 25.99 4.02 -6.97
C GLU A 699 27.13 4.78 -6.25
N GLN A 700 28.00 5.47 -7.01
CA GLN A 700 29.03 6.33 -6.46
C GLN A 700 28.41 7.52 -5.71
N ALA A 701 27.36 8.15 -6.25
CA ALA A 701 26.64 9.22 -5.56
C ALA A 701 26.07 8.77 -4.22
N VAL A 702 25.48 7.56 -4.15
CA VAL A 702 25.01 6.94 -2.89
C VAL A 702 26.17 6.70 -1.94
N THR A 703 27.29 6.24 -2.45
CA THR A 703 28.49 6.00 -1.64
C THR A 703 28.99 7.32 -1.04
N THR A 704 29.02 8.39 -1.82
CA THR A 704 29.37 9.75 -1.37
C THR A 704 28.40 10.25 -0.31
N ALA A 705 27.10 10.08 -0.52
CA ALA A 705 26.09 10.44 0.47
C ALA A 705 26.25 9.65 1.77
N THR A 706 26.44 8.33 1.66
CA THR A 706 26.65 7.44 2.79
C THR A 706 27.91 7.78 3.57
N ASN A 707 28.98 8.18 2.89
CA ASN A 707 30.20 8.66 3.53
C ASN A 707 30.02 10.04 4.19
N ALA A 708 29.14 10.88 3.64
CA ALA A 708 28.77 12.17 4.23
C ALA A 708 27.79 12.01 5.42
N MET A 709 27.04 10.90 5.52
CA MET A 709 26.18 10.53 6.64
C MET A 709 26.99 10.13 7.88
N VAL A 710 27.56 11.15 8.54
CA VAL A 710 28.16 11.05 9.87
C VAL A 710 27.03 11.10 10.92
N PRO A 711 26.87 10.10 11.79
CA PRO A 711 25.89 10.14 12.88
C PRO A 711 26.11 11.35 13.79
N ARG A 712 25.01 11.95 14.27
CA ARG A 712 25.08 13.11 15.16
C ARG A 712 25.83 12.73 16.45
N GLY A 713 26.82 13.53 16.85
CA GLY A 713 27.67 13.23 18.03
C GLY A 713 28.97 12.48 17.70
N ILE A 714 29.21 12.15 16.43
CA ILE A 714 30.50 11.71 15.93
C ILE A 714 31.09 12.81 15.04
N GLU A 715 32.35 13.16 15.23
CA GLU A 715 33.08 14.08 14.40
C GLU A 715 33.38 13.46 13.02
N PRO A 716 33.26 14.22 11.90
CA PRO A 716 33.54 13.69 10.56
C PRO A 716 34.95 13.10 10.39
N ARG A 717 35.91 13.54 11.20
CA ARG A 717 37.27 12.97 11.25
C ARG A 717 37.29 11.56 11.86
N THR A 718 36.48 11.33 12.90
CA THR A 718 36.36 10.05 13.60
C THR A 718 35.64 9.04 12.71
N TRP A 719 34.52 9.45 12.10
CA TRP A 719 33.72 8.60 11.21
C TRP A 719 34.51 8.07 10.01
N ARG A 720 35.30 8.94 9.35
CA ARG A 720 36.16 8.56 8.21
C ARG A 720 37.20 7.50 8.56
N ARG A 721 37.61 7.41 9.83
CA ARG A 721 38.61 6.43 10.32
C ARG A 721 38.00 5.09 10.76
N LEU A 722 36.68 4.94 10.68
CA LEU A 722 35.97 3.69 10.97
C LEU A 722 35.83 2.85 9.70
N GLY A 723 35.95 1.53 9.84
CA GLY A 723 35.67 0.57 8.77
C GLY A 723 34.15 0.32 8.56
N PRO A 724 33.76 -0.36 7.47
CA PRO A 724 32.36 -0.64 7.13
C PRO A 724 31.52 -1.22 8.27
N ASN A 725 32.03 -2.26 8.95
CA ASN A 725 31.30 -2.93 10.03
C ASN A 725 31.19 -2.08 11.31
N GLU A 726 32.16 -1.18 11.55
CA GLU A 726 32.10 -0.25 12.68
C GLU A 726 31.04 0.83 12.45
N ARG A 727 30.97 1.37 11.23
CA ARG A 727 29.94 2.34 10.84
C ARG A 727 28.54 1.73 10.91
N LEU A 728 28.37 0.52 10.36
CA LEU A 728 27.12 -0.23 10.46
C LEU A 728 26.71 -0.43 11.92
N TYR A 729 27.63 -0.87 12.79
CA TYR A 729 27.31 -1.14 14.18
C TYR A 729 26.80 0.13 14.91
N LEU A 730 27.50 1.25 14.77
CA LEU A 730 27.09 2.52 15.42
C LEU A 730 25.74 3.00 14.91
N LYS A 731 25.53 2.98 13.58
CA LYS A 731 24.27 3.38 12.97
C LYS A 731 23.12 2.47 13.39
N ALA A 732 23.37 1.17 13.50
CA ALA A 732 22.35 0.21 13.92
C ALA A 732 21.86 0.47 15.35
N ILE A 733 22.73 0.86 16.29
CA ILE A 733 22.32 1.21 17.65
C ILE A 733 21.48 2.50 17.68
N GLU A 734 21.79 3.47 16.83
CA GLU A 734 20.98 4.67 16.66
C GLU A 734 19.57 4.34 16.14
N VAL A 735 19.48 3.49 15.11
CA VAL A 735 18.20 3.05 14.51
C VAL A 735 17.39 2.17 15.48
N GLU A 736 18.04 1.31 16.25
CA GLU A 736 17.37 0.51 17.27
C GLU A 736 16.78 1.43 18.36
N ALA A 737 17.50 2.48 18.74
CA ALA A 737 17.06 3.46 19.74
C ALA A 737 15.86 4.31 19.29
N SER A 738 15.59 4.40 17.99
CA SER A 738 14.36 5.02 17.45
C SER A 738 13.18 4.05 17.37
N GLY A 739 13.34 2.80 17.85
CA GLY A 739 12.27 1.80 17.92
C GLY A 739 12.14 0.89 16.69
N GLU A 740 13.11 0.92 15.78
CA GLU A 740 13.08 0.11 14.56
C GLU A 740 13.71 -1.28 14.77
N GLY A 741 13.00 -2.33 14.38
CA GLY A 741 13.36 -3.73 14.63
C GLY A 741 13.23 -4.65 13.41
N ARG A 742 12.97 -4.10 12.22
CA ARG A 742 12.85 -4.87 10.97
C ARG A 742 14.23 -5.26 10.43
N GLU A 743 14.43 -6.54 10.14
CA GLU A 743 15.71 -7.06 9.62
C GLU A 743 16.13 -6.39 8.30
N GLY A 744 15.16 -6.05 7.44
CA GLY A 744 15.41 -5.44 6.14
C GLY A 744 16.20 -4.13 6.19
N ILE A 745 15.90 -3.28 7.17
CA ILE A 745 16.56 -1.97 7.34
C ILE A 745 18.03 -2.16 7.67
N TYR A 746 18.34 -3.11 8.56
CA TYR A 746 19.73 -3.40 8.91
C TYR A 746 20.51 -4.05 7.75
N GLN A 747 19.85 -4.88 6.93
CA GLN A 747 20.47 -5.42 5.72
C GLN A 747 20.76 -4.33 4.68
N GLU A 748 19.91 -3.31 4.59
CA GLU A 748 20.08 -2.17 3.69
C GLU A 748 21.22 -1.25 4.14
N LEU A 749 21.28 -0.92 5.44
CA LEU A 749 22.41 -0.23 6.05
C LEU A 749 23.73 -0.97 5.77
N ALA A 750 23.73 -2.29 5.90
CA ALA A 750 24.91 -3.09 5.63
C ALA A 750 25.38 -2.99 4.18
N ARG A 751 24.46 -3.06 3.21
CA ARG A 751 24.79 -2.85 1.78
C ARG A 751 25.34 -1.46 1.55
N SER A 752 24.73 -0.45 2.16
CA SER A 752 25.08 0.97 2.02
C SER A 752 26.50 1.26 2.50
N TYR A 753 26.89 0.71 3.66
CA TYR A 753 28.24 0.86 4.19
C TYR A 753 29.27 -0.11 3.59
N GLY A 754 28.85 -1.06 2.74
CA GLY A 754 29.72 -2.13 2.24
C GLY A 754 30.18 -3.11 3.34
N ALA A 755 29.35 -3.28 4.37
CA ALA A 755 29.65 -4.15 5.51
C ALA A 755 29.43 -5.63 5.16
N THR A 756 30.38 -6.47 5.55
CA THR A 756 30.30 -7.93 5.40
C THR A 756 30.13 -8.60 6.75
N ASP A 757 29.70 -9.86 6.77
CA ASP A 757 29.63 -10.68 8.00
C ASP A 757 28.69 -10.12 9.09
N VAL A 758 27.65 -9.41 8.65
CA VAL A 758 26.63 -8.74 9.49
C VAL A 758 25.97 -9.69 10.50
N ARG A 759 25.89 -10.98 10.17
CA ARG A 759 25.29 -12.01 11.04
C ARG A 759 25.97 -12.08 12.41
N ASP A 760 27.26 -11.78 12.49
CA ASP A 760 28.01 -11.82 13.74
C ASP A 760 27.75 -10.60 14.63
N LEU A 761 27.15 -9.54 14.08
CA LEU A 761 26.76 -8.34 14.80
C LEU A 761 25.37 -8.45 15.44
N TYR A 762 24.51 -9.36 14.97
CA TYR A 762 23.15 -9.52 15.50
C TYR A 762 23.11 -10.24 16.86
N GLY A 763 22.31 -9.70 17.78
CA GLY A 763 21.93 -10.33 19.04
C GLY A 763 20.61 -11.10 18.94
N SER A 764 19.68 -10.65 18.08
CA SER A 764 18.41 -11.31 17.76
C SER A 764 18.04 -11.03 16.30
N THR A 765 17.46 -12.04 15.63
CA THR A 765 16.89 -11.94 14.28
C THR A 765 15.41 -12.32 14.25
N ARG A 766 14.71 -12.20 15.39
CA ARG A 766 13.26 -12.42 15.43
C ARG A 766 12.55 -11.33 14.63
N ALA A 767 11.49 -11.71 13.92
CA ALA A 767 10.71 -10.78 13.11
C ALA A 767 10.27 -9.55 13.94
N ASN A 768 10.44 -8.35 13.39
CA ASN A 768 10.14 -7.05 14.02
C ASN A 768 10.81 -6.82 15.40
N SER A 769 11.87 -7.58 15.71
CA SER A 769 12.65 -7.47 16.94
C SER A 769 14.12 -7.85 16.69
N THR A 770 14.60 -7.49 15.49
CA THR A 770 16.00 -7.59 15.10
C THR A 770 16.78 -6.52 15.86
N ARG A 771 17.89 -6.92 16.47
CA ARG A 771 18.77 -6.02 17.20
C ARG A 771 20.22 -6.45 17.17
N PHE A 772 21.11 -5.51 17.47
CA PHE A 772 22.54 -5.76 17.51
C PHE A 772 22.97 -6.27 18.89
N ARG A 773 24.15 -6.89 18.94
CA ARG A 773 24.72 -7.38 20.22
C ARG A 773 25.15 -6.22 21.08
N THR A 774 24.90 -6.32 22.38
CA THR A 774 25.50 -5.42 23.36
C THR A 774 26.98 -5.77 23.61
N PRO A 775 27.78 -4.87 24.21
CA PRO A 775 29.14 -5.18 24.66
C PRO A 775 29.21 -6.49 25.46
N SER A 776 28.29 -6.70 26.40
CA SER A 776 28.21 -7.90 27.22
C SER A 776 27.89 -9.19 26.44
N GLU A 777 27.11 -9.09 25.36
CA GLU A 777 26.72 -10.23 24.54
C GLU A 777 27.81 -10.69 23.58
N PHE A 778 28.72 -9.80 23.18
CA PHE A 778 29.84 -10.20 22.36
C PHE A 778 30.71 -11.27 23.04
N ARG A 779 30.76 -11.30 24.39
CA ARG A 779 31.58 -12.17 25.26
C ARG A 779 33.06 -12.25 24.82
N ALA A 780 33.95 -12.75 25.68
CA ALA A 780 35.34 -13.02 25.30
C ALA A 780 35.49 -14.27 24.40
N ARG A 781 34.60 -14.49 23.41
CA ARG A 781 34.93 -15.42 22.33
C ARG A 781 35.99 -14.75 21.46
N GLY A 782 37.23 -15.26 21.55
CA GLY A 782 38.29 -14.95 20.60
C GLY A 782 39.25 -13.82 20.97
N VAL A 783 39.56 -13.56 22.25
CA VAL A 783 40.70 -12.66 22.59
C VAL A 783 42.03 -13.23 22.04
N SER A 784 42.13 -14.55 21.86
CA SER A 784 43.26 -15.21 21.20
C SER A 784 43.30 -15.08 19.67
N GLU A 785 42.28 -14.47 19.04
CA GLU A 785 42.16 -14.30 17.58
C GLU A 785 42.21 -12.81 17.15
N LEU A 786 42.70 -11.91 18.01
CA LEU A 786 42.90 -10.46 17.70
C LEU A 786 43.90 -10.17 16.55
N GLY A 787 44.26 -11.18 15.76
CA GLY A 787 44.95 -11.09 14.47
C GLY A 787 44.06 -11.34 13.24
N ALA A 788 42.73 -11.31 13.36
CA ALA A 788 41.81 -11.56 12.24
C ALA A 788 41.23 -10.27 11.62
N GLU A 789 41.09 -10.27 10.29
CA GLU A 789 40.46 -9.21 9.48
C GLU A 789 38.99 -8.95 9.91
N GLY A 790 38.46 -7.75 9.63
CA GLY A 790 37.05 -7.40 9.86
C GLY A 790 36.73 -6.77 11.23
N PHE A 791 35.48 -6.91 11.70
CA PHE A 791 34.99 -6.24 12.92
C PHE A 791 35.70 -6.70 14.20
N ALA A 792 36.13 -7.96 14.26
CA ALA A 792 36.77 -8.55 15.43
C ALA A 792 38.07 -7.82 15.83
N GLY A 793 38.87 -7.39 14.85
CA GLY A 793 40.10 -6.62 15.07
C GLY A 793 39.92 -5.10 15.15
N SER A 794 38.69 -4.61 14.99
CA SER A 794 38.40 -3.18 14.84
C SER A 794 38.61 -2.36 16.11
N PHE A 795 38.76 -1.04 15.96
CA PHE A 795 38.98 -0.14 17.09
C PHE A 795 37.76 -0.09 18.00
N LEU A 796 36.56 0.00 17.42
CA LEU A 796 35.30 -0.02 18.14
C LEU A 796 35.12 -1.32 18.94
N ARG A 797 35.45 -2.48 18.37
CA ARG A 797 35.31 -3.77 19.07
C ARG A 797 36.19 -3.86 20.33
N ARG A 798 37.38 -3.23 20.33
CA ARG A 798 38.24 -3.12 21.51
C ARG A 798 37.59 -2.27 22.60
N LEU A 799 36.91 -1.19 22.23
CA LEU A 799 36.14 -0.38 23.18
C LEU A 799 34.97 -1.16 23.77
N LEU A 800 34.21 -1.88 22.94
CA LEU A 800 33.13 -2.76 23.44
C LEU A 800 33.67 -3.84 24.39
N LEU A 801 34.89 -4.35 24.14
CA LEU A 801 35.54 -5.29 25.07
C LEU A 801 35.88 -4.63 26.41
N ALA A 802 36.37 -3.39 26.41
CA ALA A 802 36.66 -2.65 27.62
C ALA A 802 35.37 -2.37 28.44
N VAL A 803 34.27 -2.03 27.76
CA VAL A 803 32.95 -1.88 28.41
C VAL A 803 32.51 -3.18 29.08
N PHE A 804 32.63 -4.31 28.37
CA PHE A 804 32.34 -5.62 28.94
C PHE A 804 33.23 -5.95 30.15
N GLN A 805 34.54 -5.68 30.08
CA GLN A 805 35.47 -5.89 31.19
C GLN A 805 35.08 -5.05 32.41
N THR A 806 34.67 -3.79 32.21
CA THR A 806 34.15 -2.93 33.28
C THR A 806 32.83 -3.48 33.85
N ALA A 807 31.91 -3.95 33.00
CA ALA A 807 30.63 -4.52 33.43
C ALA A 807 30.77 -5.83 34.24
N GLU A 808 31.81 -6.61 33.99
CA GLU A 808 32.10 -7.88 34.69
C GLU A 808 32.97 -7.71 35.94
N HIS A 809 33.62 -6.55 36.14
CA HIS A 809 34.46 -6.33 37.31
C HIS A 809 33.61 -6.16 38.59
N GLU A 810 34.10 -6.66 39.72
CA GLU A 810 33.50 -6.40 41.03
C GLU A 810 33.39 -4.89 41.26
N GLU A 811 32.21 -4.41 41.65
CA GLU A 811 31.88 -2.98 41.84
C GLU A 811 31.88 -2.10 40.57
N GLY A 812 32.06 -2.66 39.37
CA GLY A 812 32.02 -1.90 38.11
C GLY A 812 33.25 -1.01 37.86
N ASP A 813 34.41 -1.37 38.42
CA ASP A 813 35.64 -0.57 38.32
C ASP A 813 36.22 -0.53 36.88
N PRO A 814 36.35 0.66 36.25
CA PRO A 814 36.86 0.79 34.88
C PRO A 814 38.39 0.77 34.77
N ARG A 815 39.14 0.85 35.89
CA ARG A 815 40.60 0.99 35.87
C ARG A 815 41.33 -0.18 35.19
N PRO A 816 40.96 -1.46 35.41
CA PRO A 816 41.62 -2.59 34.74
C PRO A 816 41.37 -2.61 33.22
N ALA A 817 40.15 -2.28 32.79
CA ALA A 817 39.79 -2.17 31.38
C ALA A 817 40.56 -1.02 30.69
N ARG A 818 40.67 0.13 31.37
CA ARG A 818 41.49 1.27 30.93
C ARG A 818 42.97 0.90 30.81
N GLY A 819 43.50 0.14 31.76
CA GLY A 819 44.88 -0.38 31.71
C GLY A 819 45.11 -1.30 30.51
N THR A 820 44.14 -2.15 30.19
CA THR A 820 44.17 -3.02 29.01
C THR A 820 44.17 -2.20 27.71
N LEU A 821 43.29 -1.20 27.60
CA LEU A 821 43.27 -0.27 26.45
C LEU A 821 44.60 0.47 26.29
N ALA A 822 45.22 0.91 27.38
CA ALA A 822 46.52 1.59 27.35
C ALA A 822 47.65 0.66 26.89
N SER A 823 47.61 -0.62 27.30
CA SER A 823 48.55 -1.63 26.83
C SER A 823 48.35 -1.94 25.34
N ASP A 824 47.10 -2.12 24.90
CA ASP A 824 46.75 -2.50 23.52
C ASP A 824 47.00 -1.40 22.49
N LEU A 825 46.83 -0.13 22.88
CA LEU A 825 47.06 1.03 22.01
C LEU A 825 48.49 1.60 22.14
N GLY A 826 49.24 1.22 23.19
CA GLY A 826 50.60 1.69 23.42
C GLY A 826 50.73 3.21 23.33
N ALA A 827 51.68 3.69 22.51
CA ALA A 827 51.96 5.12 22.36
C ALA A 827 50.80 5.95 21.78
N SER A 828 49.88 5.33 21.03
CA SER A 828 48.72 6.03 20.45
C SER A 828 47.55 6.18 21.41
N TYR A 829 47.60 5.58 22.60
CA TYR A 829 46.51 5.66 23.59
C TYR A 829 46.06 7.10 23.88
N TRP A 830 47.02 8.00 24.10
CA TRP A 830 46.72 9.41 24.40
C TRP A 830 46.16 10.17 23.21
N GLN A 831 46.57 9.81 21.99
CA GLN A 831 46.07 10.43 20.76
C GLN A 831 44.65 9.96 20.43
N GLU A 832 44.33 8.70 20.71
CA GLU A 832 42.99 8.14 20.48
C GLU A 832 42.01 8.40 21.62
N ARG A 833 42.47 8.95 22.75
CA ARG A 833 41.64 9.18 23.95
C ARG A 833 40.37 9.98 23.69
N GLU A 834 40.46 11.07 22.92
CA GLU A 834 39.30 11.86 22.55
C GLU A 834 38.30 11.03 21.73
N ARG A 835 38.80 10.26 20.77
CA ARG A 835 37.99 9.37 19.93
C ARG A 835 37.31 8.26 20.74
N MET A 836 37.98 7.72 21.76
CA MET A 836 37.39 6.72 22.65
C MET A 836 36.21 7.30 23.44
N ILE A 837 36.40 8.49 24.03
CA ILE A 837 35.36 9.20 24.78
C ILE A 837 34.17 9.52 23.86
N GLU A 838 34.45 10.00 22.65
CA GLU A 838 33.46 10.34 21.64
C GLU A 838 32.58 9.13 21.27
N LEU A 839 33.18 8.00 20.88
CA LEU A 839 32.44 6.79 20.49
C LEU A 839 31.63 6.18 21.64
N LEU A 840 32.19 6.18 22.87
CA LEU A 840 31.48 5.69 24.05
C LEU A 840 30.30 6.59 24.42
N THR A 841 30.47 7.91 24.32
CA THR A 841 29.41 8.90 24.59
C THR A 841 28.29 8.77 23.56
N PHE A 842 28.63 8.57 22.28
CA PHE A 842 27.66 8.29 21.24
C PHE A 842 26.85 7.03 21.57
N LEU A 843 27.52 5.89 21.82
CA LEU A 843 26.85 4.64 22.14
C LEU A 843 25.90 4.81 23.32
N GLN A 844 26.40 5.35 24.44
CA GLN A 844 25.62 5.60 25.64
C GLN A 844 24.37 6.44 25.39
N ARG A 845 24.48 7.53 24.61
CA ARG A 845 23.35 8.42 24.31
C ARG A 845 22.21 7.66 23.64
N HIS A 846 22.53 6.80 22.66
CA HIS A 846 21.53 6.06 21.90
C HIS A 846 21.05 4.81 22.64
N SER A 847 21.94 4.09 23.33
CA SER A 847 21.58 2.90 24.10
C SER A 847 20.85 3.19 25.42
N ALA A 848 20.81 4.45 25.90
CA ALA A 848 20.08 4.83 27.12
C ALA A 848 18.59 4.48 27.08
N ARG A 849 17.99 4.47 25.89
CA ARG A 849 16.57 4.14 25.68
C ARG A 849 16.31 2.64 25.51
N LEU A 850 17.36 1.82 25.46
CA LEU A 850 17.29 0.38 25.20
C LEU A 850 17.40 -0.40 26.52
N PRO A 851 16.32 -1.05 27.01
CA PRO A 851 16.35 -1.71 28.32
C PRO A 851 17.43 -2.80 28.45
N HIS A 852 17.76 -3.48 27.35
CA HIS A 852 18.76 -4.54 27.35
C HIS A 852 20.21 -4.03 27.39
N TRP A 853 20.44 -2.71 27.34
CA TRP A 853 21.75 -2.07 27.48
C TRP A 853 22.04 -1.54 28.90
N GLU A 854 21.09 -1.63 29.84
CA GLU A 854 21.19 -1.01 31.17
C GLU A 854 22.53 -1.30 31.88
N ARG A 855 22.97 -2.56 31.89
CA ARG A 855 24.24 -2.98 32.48
C ARG A 855 25.45 -2.38 31.77
N ASP A 856 25.45 -2.39 30.44
CA ASP A 856 26.55 -1.88 29.62
C ASP A 856 26.61 -0.34 29.67
N ASN A 857 25.48 0.35 29.84
CA ASN A 857 25.41 1.81 29.99
C ASN A 857 26.11 2.28 31.27
N ALA A 858 25.86 1.63 32.41
CA ALA A 858 26.54 1.94 33.66
C ALA A 858 28.07 1.73 33.57
N ALA A 859 28.50 0.69 32.85
CA ALA A 859 29.91 0.43 32.59
C ALA A 859 30.54 1.48 31.65
N MET A 860 29.80 1.91 30.61
CA MET A 860 30.22 3.01 29.74
C MET A 860 30.40 4.32 30.50
N ASP A 861 29.46 4.67 31.40
CA ASP A 861 29.57 5.85 32.27
C ASP A 861 30.88 5.85 33.06
N ALA A 862 31.14 4.77 33.80
CA ALA A 862 32.34 4.61 34.60
C ALA A 862 33.61 4.70 33.74
N LEU A 863 33.61 4.05 32.56
CA LEU A 863 34.75 4.07 31.66
C LEU A 863 35.00 5.46 31.05
N ILE A 864 33.94 6.19 30.66
CA ILE A 864 34.03 7.56 30.15
C ILE A 864 34.63 8.50 31.21
N ASP A 865 34.15 8.44 32.44
CA ASP A 865 34.66 9.27 33.55
C ASP A 865 36.12 8.94 33.89
N SER A 866 36.46 7.65 33.87
CA SER A 866 37.83 7.18 34.05
C SER A 866 38.75 7.65 32.91
N LEU A 867 38.28 7.64 31.66
CA LEU A 867 39.03 8.17 30.53
C LEU A 867 39.18 9.69 30.63
N LYS A 868 38.18 10.43 31.12
CA LYS A 868 38.26 11.89 31.35
C LYS A 868 39.27 12.29 32.43
N SER A 869 39.52 11.43 33.41
CA SER A 869 40.56 11.62 34.43
C SER A 869 41.97 11.63 33.81
N HIS A 870 42.79 12.63 34.15
CA HIS A 870 44.18 12.78 33.67
C HIS A 870 45.20 11.89 34.40
N ARG A 871 44.76 11.05 35.35
CA ARG A 871 45.61 10.10 36.06
C ARG A 871 45.28 8.69 35.61
N VAL A 872 46.24 8.02 34.95
CA VAL A 872 46.23 6.56 34.74
C VAL A 872 46.47 5.86 36.06
#